data_AF-A0A4P1R054-F1
#
_entry.id   AF-A0A4P1R054-F1
#
_cell.length_a   1.000
_cell.length_b   1.000
_cell.length_c   1.000
_cell.angle_alpha   90.00
_cell.angle_beta   90.00
_cell.angle_gamma   90.00
#
_symmetry.space_group_name_H-M   'P 1'
#
loop_
_entity.id
_entity.type
_entity.pdbx_description
1 polymer ?
#
loop_
_entity_poly.entity_id
_entity_poly.type
_entity_poly.pdbx_seq_one_letter_code
_entity_poly.pdbx_strand_id
1 'polypeptide(L)'
;MATFKTYSSVCTTGIAFPRSSYRKPKPTQAAIVPSFHLPMRSSEVKNRTSTEDIKSLRLITAIKTPYLPDGRFDLEAYDDLMNTQIENGAEGVIVGGTTGEGQLMSWDEHIMLIGHTVNCFGGKIKVIGNTGSNSTREAIHATEQGFAVGMHAALHINPYYGKTSLNGLISHFDSVLSMGPTIIYNVPSRTGQDIPPHIIQTLAKSVSLAGVKECVGNDRIKQYTDNGIVVWSGNDDQCHDARWGYGATGVISVVSNLVPGLIRELMFAGNNPALNSKLLPLIDWLFHEPNPIGLNTALAQLGVVRPVFRLPYVPLRVEKRIEFVNLVKNIGRKHFVGEKDVEVLDDNDFIMNPPMVGAHWTSTEDIKSLRLITAIKTPYLPDGRFDLEAYDDLMNTQIENGAEGVIVGGTTGEGQLMSWDEHIMLIGHTVNCFGGKIKVIGNTGSNSTREAIHATEQGFAVGMHAALHINPYYGKTSLNGLISHFDSVLSMGPTIIYNVPSRTGQDIPPHIIQTLAKSVSLAGVKECVGNDRIKQYTDNGIVVWSGNDDQCHDARWGYGATGVISVVSNLVPGLIRELMFAGNNPALNSKLLPLIDWLFHEPNPIGLNTALAQLGVVRPVFRLPYVPLRVEKRIEFVNLVKNIGRKHFVGEKDVEVLDDNDFIMVRRY
;
A
#
# COMPACT_ATOMS: atom_id res chain seq x y z
N MET A 1 -86.84 -1.84 -15.53
CA MET A 1 -86.16 -2.03 -14.23
C MET A 1 -84.70 -2.37 -14.52
N ALA A 2 -83.79 -1.58 -13.95
CA ALA A 2 -82.41 -1.85 -13.50
C ALA A 2 -81.58 -2.98 -14.18
N THR A 3 -80.34 -2.80 -14.66
CA THR A 3 -79.41 -1.64 -14.60
C THR A 3 -78.36 -1.68 -15.72
N PHE A 4 -77.79 -0.53 -16.10
CA PHE A 4 -76.71 -0.35 -17.10
C PHE A 4 -75.31 -0.27 -16.43
N LYS A 5 -74.13 -0.21 -17.10
CA LYS A 5 -73.71 -0.12 -18.54
C LYS A 5 -72.22 -0.50 -18.71
N THR A 6 -71.81 -1.10 -19.84
CA THR A 6 -70.44 -0.94 -20.43
C THR A 6 -70.43 -1.19 -21.95
N TYR A 7 -69.62 -0.43 -22.68
CA TYR A 7 -69.42 -0.42 -24.15
C TYR A 7 -68.00 -0.96 -24.49
N SER A 8 -67.60 -1.28 -25.73
CA SER A 8 -68.27 -1.76 -26.96
C SER A 8 -67.19 -2.16 -28.00
N SER A 9 -67.57 -2.95 -29.00
CA SER A 9 -66.66 -3.59 -29.97
C SER A 9 -66.32 -2.76 -31.24
N VAL A 10 -65.05 -2.87 -31.70
CA VAL A 10 -64.60 -3.30 -33.06
C VAL A 10 -65.13 -2.58 -34.31
N CYS A 11 -64.23 -2.08 -35.18
CA CYS A 11 -63.99 -2.52 -36.58
C CYS A 11 -63.12 -1.54 -37.42
N THR A 12 -62.52 -2.09 -38.47
CA THR A 12 -61.47 -1.57 -39.38
C THR A 12 -61.94 -0.63 -40.52
N THR A 13 -61.10 0.34 -40.95
CA THR A 13 -60.43 0.45 -42.29
C THR A 13 -60.10 1.89 -42.76
N GLY A 14 -58.90 2.07 -43.35
CA GLY A 14 -58.62 3.02 -44.45
C GLY A 14 -58.10 4.45 -44.15
N ILE A 15 -56.90 4.80 -44.65
CA ILE A 15 -56.61 5.83 -45.71
C ILE A 15 -55.09 6.12 -45.85
N ALA A 16 -54.70 6.45 -47.10
CA ALA A 16 -53.40 6.65 -47.74
C ALA A 16 -52.17 7.27 -47.00
N PHE A 17 -50.97 6.86 -47.48
CA PHE A 17 -49.65 7.46 -47.22
C PHE A 17 -49.36 8.70 -48.09
N PRO A 18 -48.66 9.72 -47.56
CA PRO A 18 -47.82 10.61 -48.35
C PRO A 18 -46.38 10.07 -48.42
N ARG A 19 -45.78 10.02 -49.62
CA ARG A 19 -44.35 9.73 -49.81
C ARG A 19 -43.52 10.89 -49.25
N SER A 20 -42.65 10.63 -48.28
CA SER A 20 -41.61 11.54 -47.82
C SER A 20 -40.25 10.83 -47.86
N SER A 21 -39.20 11.58 -48.18
CA SER A 21 -37.86 11.09 -48.52
C SER A 21 -37.24 10.14 -47.47
N TYR A 22 -36.57 9.09 -47.95
CA TYR A 22 -35.60 8.32 -47.15
C TYR A 22 -34.48 9.25 -46.63
N ARG A 23 -34.59 9.70 -45.38
CA ARG A 23 -33.44 10.13 -44.58
C ARG A 23 -32.97 8.95 -43.76
N LYS A 24 -31.67 8.62 -43.85
CA LYS A 24 -31.03 7.62 -42.98
C LYS A 24 -31.38 7.93 -41.51
N PRO A 25 -31.72 6.93 -40.68
CA PRO A 25 -31.71 7.14 -39.24
C PRO A 25 -30.27 7.50 -38.85
N LYS A 26 -30.08 8.65 -38.21
CA LYS A 26 -28.86 8.88 -37.42
C LYS A 26 -28.81 7.78 -36.37
N PRO A 27 -27.63 7.20 -36.04
CA PRO A 27 -27.54 6.34 -34.88
C PRO A 27 -28.05 7.13 -33.67
N THR A 28 -29.05 6.59 -32.99
CA THR A 28 -29.50 7.10 -31.71
C THR A 28 -28.30 7.16 -30.79
N GLN A 29 -27.93 8.37 -30.34
CA GLN A 29 -26.94 8.54 -29.28
C GLN A 29 -27.33 7.60 -28.14
N ALA A 30 -26.47 6.63 -27.85
CA ALA A 30 -26.55 5.92 -26.58
C ALA A 30 -26.50 7.01 -25.51
N ALA A 31 -27.53 7.04 -24.65
CA ALA A 31 -27.53 7.95 -23.53
C ALA A 31 -26.36 7.54 -22.63
N ILE A 32 -25.27 8.30 -22.70
CA ILE A 32 -24.19 8.21 -21.73
C ILE A 32 -24.83 8.62 -20.41
N VAL A 33 -25.20 7.63 -19.60
CA VAL A 33 -25.44 7.83 -18.18
C VAL A 33 -24.04 8.08 -17.61
N PRO A 34 -23.68 9.31 -17.19
CA PRO A 34 -22.45 9.49 -16.46
C PRO A 34 -22.59 8.67 -15.19
N SER A 35 -21.54 7.94 -14.79
CA SER A 35 -21.49 7.36 -13.45
C SER A 35 -21.38 8.51 -12.44
N PHE A 36 -22.53 9.12 -12.15
CA PHE A 36 -22.72 10.02 -11.04
C PHE A 36 -22.78 9.17 -9.77
N HIS A 37 -21.63 8.61 -9.38
CA HIS A 37 -21.20 8.90 -8.02
C HIS A 37 -21.13 10.42 -7.94
N LEU A 38 -22.23 11.04 -7.51
CA LEU A 38 -22.24 12.43 -7.12
C LEU A 38 -21.12 12.54 -6.07
N PRO A 39 -20.02 13.27 -6.33
CA PRO A 39 -19.12 13.59 -5.23
C PRO A 39 -19.99 14.27 -4.19
N MET A 40 -19.78 13.98 -2.91
CA MET A 40 -20.39 14.77 -1.85
C MET A 40 -19.86 16.20 -2.01
N ARG A 41 -20.59 17.01 -2.79
CA ARG A 41 -20.26 18.41 -3.06
C ARG A 41 -20.50 19.13 -1.75
N SER A 42 -19.44 19.17 -0.96
CA SER A 42 -19.41 19.60 0.42
C SER A 42 -19.42 21.13 0.53
N SER A 43 -20.20 21.78 -0.34
CA SER A 43 -20.52 23.21 -0.31
C SER A 43 -21.34 23.61 0.92
N GLU A 44 -21.88 22.63 1.66
CA GLU A 44 -22.61 22.81 2.92
C GLU A 44 -21.85 22.32 4.16
N VAL A 45 -20.53 22.09 4.09
CA VAL A 45 -19.73 21.86 5.30
C VAL A 45 -19.61 23.16 6.08
N LYS A 46 -20.50 23.31 7.07
CA LYS A 46 -20.38 24.30 8.13
C LYS A 46 -19.01 24.15 8.78
N ASN A 47 -18.27 25.26 8.89
CA ASN A 47 -16.97 25.35 9.56
C ASN A 47 -15.81 24.56 8.93
N ARG A 48 -15.46 24.82 7.66
CA ARG A 48 -14.12 24.45 7.15
C ARG A 48 -13.04 25.13 8.00
N THR A 49 -12.14 24.34 8.58
CA THR A 49 -10.93 24.87 9.27
C THR A 49 -10.01 25.54 8.25
N SER A 50 -9.40 26.66 8.63
CA SER A 50 -8.45 27.36 7.78
C SER A 50 -7.14 26.57 7.65
N THR A 51 -6.53 26.57 6.47
CA THR A 51 -5.16 26.06 6.28
C THR A 51 -4.18 26.74 7.24
N GLU A 52 -4.39 28.03 7.55
CA GLU A 52 -3.55 28.80 8.49
C GLU A 52 -3.70 28.34 9.95
N ASP A 53 -4.88 27.86 10.37
CA ASP A 53 -5.05 27.27 11.70
C ASP A 53 -4.13 26.05 11.84
N ILE A 54 -4.11 25.18 10.82
CA ILE A 54 -3.28 23.97 10.78
C ILE A 54 -1.79 24.33 10.75
N LYS A 55 -1.40 25.33 9.96
CA LYS A 55 -0.02 25.84 9.90
C LYS A 55 0.49 26.41 11.22
N SER A 56 -0.38 26.85 12.12
CA SER A 56 0.03 27.43 13.41
C SER A 56 0.39 26.39 14.49
N LEU A 57 0.01 25.12 14.30
CA LEU A 57 0.21 24.04 15.27
C LEU A 57 1.71 23.71 15.42
N ARG A 58 2.19 23.59 16.65
CA ARG A 58 3.58 23.24 17.00
C ARG A 58 3.69 21.85 17.61
N LEU A 59 2.69 21.43 18.39
CA LEU A 59 2.63 20.08 18.95
C LEU A 59 1.42 19.32 18.41
N ILE A 60 1.69 18.35 17.54
CA ILE A 60 0.71 17.39 17.05
C ILE A 60 1.11 16.00 17.54
N THR A 61 0.20 15.29 18.22
CA THR A 61 0.46 13.92 18.69
C THR A 61 0.00 12.90 17.64
N ALA A 62 0.87 12.00 17.22
CA ALA A 62 0.46 10.84 16.42
C ALA A 62 -0.13 9.78 17.36
N ILE A 63 -1.43 9.92 17.69
CA ILE A 63 -2.07 9.19 18.78
C ILE A 63 -2.15 7.67 18.49
N LYS A 64 -1.86 6.85 19.50
CA LYS A 64 -2.07 5.39 19.47
C LYS A 64 -3.57 5.05 19.52
N THR A 65 -3.98 4.02 18.79
CA THR A 65 -5.33 3.43 18.89
C THR A 65 -5.30 2.19 19.78
N PRO A 66 -5.82 2.21 21.02
CA PRO A 66 -5.81 1.03 21.91
C PRO A 66 -6.83 -0.04 21.51
N TYR A 67 -6.65 -1.27 22.02
CA TYR A 67 -7.44 -2.44 21.63
C TYR A 67 -8.06 -3.18 22.82
N LEU A 68 -9.27 -3.67 22.62
CA LEU A 68 -9.96 -4.64 23.46
C LEU A 68 -9.31 -6.03 23.28
N PRO A 69 -9.52 -7.00 24.20
CA PRO A 69 -8.91 -8.34 24.12
C PRO A 69 -9.21 -9.14 22.83
N ASP A 70 -10.31 -8.83 22.15
CA ASP A 70 -10.67 -9.42 20.86
C ASP A 70 -10.02 -8.72 19.64
N GLY A 71 -9.28 -7.64 19.88
CA GLY A 71 -8.59 -6.85 18.85
C GLY A 71 -9.41 -5.69 18.28
N ARG A 72 -10.68 -5.50 18.66
CA ARG A 72 -11.47 -4.29 18.32
C ARG A 72 -10.91 -3.06 19.06
N PHE A 73 -11.31 -1.85 18.66
CA PHE A 73 -10.85 -0.63 19.34
C PHE A 73 -11.41 -0.51 20.76
N ASP A 74 -10.56 -0.10 21.70
CA ASP A 74 -10.96 0.28 23.06
C ASP A 74 -11.20 1.79 23.10
N LEU A 75 -12.44 2.21 22.79
CA LEU A 75 -12.77 3.65 22.72
C LEU A 75 -12.69 4.36 24.07
N GLU A 76 -12.88 3.64 25.19
CA GLU A 76 -12.74 4.20 26.54
C GLU A 76 -11.28 4.58 26.80
N ALA A 77 -10.35 3.64 26.59
CA ALA A 77 -8.91 3.91 26.70
C ALA A 77 -8.43 4.95 25.67
N TYR A 78 -9.03 5.01 24.48
CA TYR A 78 -8.72 6.03 23.47
C TYR A 78 -9.11 7.44 23.94
N ASP A 79 -10.30 7.57 24.54
CA ASP A 79 -10.83 8.85 25.02
C ASP A 79 -10.02 9.37 26.22
N ASP A 80 -9.55 8.49 27.10
CA ASP A 80 -8.63 8.83 28.19
C ASP A 80 -7.26 9.32 27.69
N LEU A 81 -6.69 8.65 26.67
CA LEU A 81 -5.47 9.14 26.00
C LEU A 81 -5.70 10.51 25.35
N MET A 82 -6.83 10.71 24.68
CA MET A 82 -7.21 11.98 24.06
C MET A 82 -7.32 13.12 25.10
N ASN A 83 -8.04 12.90 26.21
CA ASN A 83 -8.13 13.88 27.29
C ASN A 83 -6.75 14.21 27.87
N THR A 84 -5.91 13.20 28.11
CA THR A 84 -4.53 13.39 28.62
C THR A 84 -3.69 14.28 27.69
N GLN A 85 -3.82 14.12 26.36
CA GLN A 85 -3.13 14.98 25.39
C GLN A 85 -3.65 16.43 25.42
N ILE A 86 -4.97 16.62 25.54
CA ILE A 86 -5.62 17.93 25.59
C ILE A 86 -5.20 18.69 26.86
N GLU A 87 -5.21 18.03 28.02
CA GLU A 87 -4.83 18.62 29.31
C GLU A 87 -3.37 19.04 29.36
N ASN A 88 -2.49 18.25 28.74
CA ASN A 88 -1.08 18.61 28.57
C ASN A 88 -0.85 19.65 27.46
N GLY A 89 -1.86 19.95 26.64
CA GLY A 89 -1.86 21.00 25.63
C GLY A 89 -1.17 20.63 24.31
N ALA A 90 -1.40 19.40 23.82
CA ALA A 90 -1.25 19.13 22.40
C ALA A 90 -2.26 19.98 21.61
N GLU A 91 -1.84 20.57 20.50
CA GLU A 91 -2.69 21.46 19.68
C GLU A 91 -3.42 20.69 18.57
N GLY A 92 -2.91 19.51 18.19
CA GLY A 92 -3.55 18.60 17.23
C GLY A 92 -3.25 17.12 17.47
N VAL A 93 -4.02 16.24 16.83
CA VAL A 93 -3.75 14.78 16.77
C VAL A 93 -3.82 14.24 15.34
N ILE A 94 -2.97 13.26 15.01
CA ILE A 94 -3.12 12.42 13.81
C ILE A 94 -3.91 11.16 14.18
N VAL A 95 -5.13 10.99 13.65
CA VAL A 95 -5.95 9.80 13.87
C VAL A 95 -5.60 8.71 12.84
N GLY A 96 -5.23 7.52 13.33
CA GLY A 96 -4.81 6.39 12.49
C GLY A 96 -3.56 6.67 11.65
N GLY A 97 -2.62 7.48 12.14
CA GLY A 97 -1.28 7.56 11.55
C GLY A 97 -0.50 6.24 11.68
N THR A 98 0.76 6.18 11.25
CA THR A 98 1.58 4.97 11.40
C THR A 98 1.67 4.48 12.85
N THR A 99 1.75 5.43 13.79
CA THR A 99 1.77 5.21 15.25
C THR A 99 0.40 4.82 15.81
N GLY A 100 -0.68 5.31 15.18
CA GLY A 100 -2.05 4.90 15.45
C GLY A 100 -2.45 3.60 14.77
N GLU A 101 -1.54 2.97 14.02
CA GLU A 101 -1.70 1.70 13.32
C GLU A 101 -2.81 1.72 12.26
N GLY A 102 -2.99 2.85 11.56
CA GLY A 102 -3.96 2.98 10.45
C GLY A 102 -3.79 1.91 9.37
N GLN A 103 -2.56 1.47 9.12
CA GLN A 103 -2.23 0.37 8.21
C GLN A 103 -2.75 -1.02 8.64
N LEU A 104 -3.33 -1.15 9.84
CA LEU A 104 -4.01 -2.35 10.35
C LEU A 104 -5.51 -2.12 10.58
N MET A 105 -6.03 -0.97 10.12
CA MET A 105 -7.45 -0.64 10.16
C MET A 105 -8.12 -1.01 8.85
N SER A 106 -9.40 -1.38 8.94
CA SER A 106 -10.32 -1.31 7.81
C SER A 106 -10.81 0.13 7.66
N TRP A 107 -11.29 0.52 6.47
CA TRP A 107 -11.68 1.91 6.24
C TRP A 107 -12.89 2.36 7.07
N ASP A 108 -13.82 1.46 7.38
CA ASP A 108 -14.92 1.70 8.31
C ASP A 108 -14.42 1.93 9.75
N GLU A 109 -13.50 1.08 10.25
CA GLU A 109 -12.80 1.32 11.52
C GLU A 109 -12.13 2.71 11.54
N HIS A 110 -11.37 3.06 10.50
CA HIS A 110 -10.57 4.29 10.44
C HIS A 110 -11.45 5.55 10.35
N ILE A 111 -12.45 5.56 9.47
CA ILE A 111 -13.39 6.69 9.32
C ILE A 111 -14.28 6.84 10.55
N MET A 112 -14.72 5.72 11.17
CA MET A 112 -15.43 5.76 12.45
C MET A 112 -14.58 6.42 13.53
N LEU A 113 -13.30 6.06 13.65
CA LEU A 113 -12.43 6.65 14.65
C LEU A 113 -12.19 8.14 14.40
N ILE A 114 -11.99 8.56 13.14
CA ILE A 114 -11.89 9.99 12.77
C ILE A 114 -13.16 10.74 13.19
N GLY A 115 -14.35 10.22 12.84
CA GLY A 115 -15.62 10.84 13.18
C GLY A 115 -15.87 10.91 14.69
N HIS A 116 -15.52 9.85 15.43
CA HIS A 116 -15.57 9.81 16.90
C HIS A 116 -14.68 10.89 17.51
N THR A 117 -13.40 10.97 17.11
CA THR A 117 -12.46 11.97 17.63
C THR A 117 -12.91 13.41 17.34
N VAL A 118 -13.46 13.67 16.15
CA VAL A 118 -14.05 14.98 15.81
C VAL A 118 -15.24 15.30 16.71
N ASN A 119 -16.19 14.37 16.85
CA ASN A 119 -17.41 14.56 17.63
C ASN A 119 -17.13 14.81 19.12
N CYS A 120 -16.22 14.03 19.72
CA CYS A 120 -15.92 14.12 21.15
C CYS A 120 -14.93 15.24 21.51
N PHE A 121 -13.94 15.54 20.65
CA PHE A 121 -12.80 16.40 20.99
C PHE A 121 -12.55 17.57 20.03
N GLY A 122 -13.20 17.63 18.87
CA GLY A 122 -12.86 18.58 17.82
C GLY A 122 -12.99 20.06 18.20
N GLY A 123 -13.83 20.39 19.19
CA GLY A 123 -13.92 21.75 19.76
C GLY A 123 -12.76 22.14 20.71
N LYS A 124 -11.90 21.19 21.09
CA LYS A 124 -10.78 21.38 22.03
C LYS A 124 -9.40 21.20 21.37
N ILE A 125 -9.30 20.36 20.33
CA ILE A 125 -8.04 19.99 19.67
C ILE A 125 -8.25 19.82 18.17
N LYS A 126 -7.25 20.14 17.34
CA LYS A 126 -7.34 19.86 15.90
C LYS A 126 -7.20 18.36 15.65
N VAL A 127 -7.94 17.86 14.67
CA VAL A 127 -8.10 16.43 14.37
C VAL A 127 -7.74 16.22 12.92
N ILE A 128 -6.64 15.53 12.68
CA ILE A 128 -6.04 15.36 11.37
C ILE A 128 -6.19 13.88 11.01
N GLY A 129 -7.08 13.56 10.07
CA GLY A 129 -7.29 12.17 9.65
C GLY A 129 -6.16 11.70 8.74
N ASN A 130 -5.52 10.59 9.05
CA ASN A 130 -4.59 9.94 8.11
C ASN A 130 -5.38 9.21 7.02
N THR A 131 -5.81 9.95 6.01
CA THR A 131 -6.60 9.43 4.87
C THR A 131 -5.75 9.18 3.62
N GLY A 132 -4.42 9.18 3.77
CA GLY A 132 -3.50 8.74 2.73
C GLY A 132 -3.47 7.22 2.54
N SER A 133 -3.44 6.78 1.29
CA SER A 133 -3.26 5.39 0.87
C SER A 133 -2.26 5.33 -0.30
N ASN A 134 -1.70 4.15 -0.56
CA ASN A 134 -0.99 3.88 -1.80
C ASN A 134 -1.92 3.76 -3.03
N SER A 135 -3.20 3.47 -2.82
CA SER A 135 -4.24 3.57 -3.85
C SER A 135 -4.82 4.98 -3.90
N THR A 136 -4.86 5.57 -5.10
CA THR A 136 -5.44 6.91 -5.27
C THR A 136 -6.97 6.90 -5.11
N ARG A 137 -7.63 5.79 -5.46
CA ARG A 137 -9.07 5.59 -5.24
C ARG A 137 -9.40 5.65 -3.77
N GLU A 138 -8.67 4.89 -2.96
CA GLU A 138 -8.89 4.86 -1.51
C GLU A 138 -8.60 6.20 -0.86
N ALA A 139 -7.48 6.84 -1.19
CA ALA A 139 -7.14 8.16 -0.68
C ALA A 139 -8.26 9.18 -0.98
N ILE A 140 -8.82 9.16 -2.20
CA ILE A 140 -9.96 10.02 -2.56
C ILE A 140 -11.18 9.72 -1.67
N HIS A 141 -11.59 8.45 -1.56
CA HIS A 141 -12.80 8.07 -0.80
C HIS A 141 -12.66 8.35 0.69
N ALA A 142 -11.52 7.97 1.28
CA ALA A 142 -11.22 8.18 2.69
C ALA A 142 -11.15 9.68 3.04
N THR A 143 -10.52 10.51 2.21
CA THR A 143 -10.42 11.96 2.47
C THR A 143 -11.77 12.66 2.32
N GLU A 144 -12.59 12.29 1.33
CA GLU A 144 -13.97 12.81 1.22
C GLU A 144 -14.82 12.43 2.42
N GLN A 145 -14.76 11.17 2.87
CA GLN A 145 -15.49 10.71 4.06
C GLN A 145 -14.96 11.36 5.34
N GLY A 146 -13.64 11.48 5.50
CA GLY A 146 -12.99 12.12 6.65
C GLY A 146 -13.38 13.58 6.80
N PHE A 147 -13.40 14.36 5.71
CA PHE A 147 -13.90 15.73 5.74
C PHE A 147 -15.43 15.80 5.92
N ALA A 148 -16.19 14.83 5.42
CA ALA A 148 -17.64 14.78 5.64
C ALA A 148 -18.03 14.48 7.09
N VAL A 149 -17.23 13.67 7.82
CA VAL A 149 -17.37 13.49 9.29
C VAL A 149 -16.70 14.61 10.10
N GLY A 150 -16.16 15.64 9.43
CA GLY A 150 -15.71 16.89 10.06
C GLY A 150 -14.24 16.96 10.47
N MET A 151 -13.35 16.11 9.93
CA MET A 151 -11.91 16.25 10.22
C MET A 151 -11.37 17.62 9.78
N HIS A 152 -10.41 18.13 10.53
CA HIS A 152 -9.90 19.49 10.33
C HIS A 152 -8.83 19.57 9.23
N ALA A 153 -8.10 18.49 9.00
CA ALA A 153 -7.12 18.33 7.93
C ALA A 153 -6.91 16.85 7.57
N ALA A 154 -6.28 16.60 6.43
CA ALA A 154 -5.81 15.28 6.01
C ALA A 154 -4.29 15.15 6.17
N LEU A 155 -3.81 13.97 6.57
CA LEU A 155 -2.41 13.57 6.40
C LEU A 155 -2.32 12.62 5.19
N HIS A 156 -1.50 12.97 4.20
CA HIS A 156 -1.33 12.22 2.95
C HIS A 156 0.12 11.79 2.73
N ILE A 157 0.38 10.49 2.84
CA ILE A 157 1.66 9.88 2.47
C ILE A 157 1.75 9.63 0.96
N ASN A 158 2.96 9.50 0.41
CA ASN A 158 3.15 9.01 -0.95
C ASN A 158 2.91 7.50 -1.07
N PRO A 159 2.60 6.97 -2.27
CA PRO A 159 2.32 5.55 -2.48
C PRO A 159 3.45 4.60 -2.05
N TYR A 160 3.21 3.91 -0.93
CA TYR A 160 4.08 2.86 -0.38
C TYR A 160 3.89 1.52 -1.07
N TYR A 161 4.95 0.70 -1.11
CA TYR A 161 5.07 -0.58 -1.83
C TYR A 161 4.89 -0.47 -3.37
N GLY A 162 3.72 -0.01 -3.81
CA GLY A 162 3.37 0.31 -5.18
C GLY A 162 3.90 1.66 -5.66
N LYS A 163 5.19 1.96 -5.43
CA LYS A 163 5.87 3.20 -5.87
C LYS A 163 5.47 3.61 -7.29
N THR A 164 5.34 4.92 -7.53
CA THR A 164 4.99 5.49 -8.84
C THR A 164 6.06 6.48 -9.33
N SER A 165 5.94 6.94 -10.57
CA SER A 165 6.79 8.00 -11.14
C SER A 165 6.52 9.36 -10.49
N LEU A 166 7.39 10.34 -10.74
CA LEU A 166 7.22 11.70 -10.23
C LEU A 166 5.93 12.38 -10.75
N ASN A 167 5.54 12.10 -11.99
CA ASN A 167 4.25 12.56 -12.55
C ASN A 167 3.06 11.86 -11.87
N GLY A 168 3.21 10.59 -11.48
CA GLY A 168 2.23 9.85 -10.70
C GLY A 168 2.05 10.40 -9.27
N LEU A 169 3.13 10.83 -8.61
CA LEU A 169 3.07 11.52 -7.31
C LEU A 169 2.23 12.80 -7.39
N ILE A 170 2.48 13.64 -8.39
CA ILE A 170 1.70 14.88 -8.60
C ILE A 170 0.22 14.52 -8.81
N SER A 171 -0.07 13.59 -9.72
CA SER A 171 -1.44 13.16 -10.05
C SER A 171 -2.21 12.58 -8.85
N HIS A 172 -1.50 11.88 -7.96
CA HIS A 172 -2.03 11.34 -6.71
C HIS A 172 -2.40 12.46 -5.73
N PHE A 173 -1.46 13.37 -5.42
CA PHE A 173 -1.71 14.45 -4.46
C PHE A 173 -2.72 15.50 -4.99
N ASP A 174 -2.67 15.88 -6.26
CA ASP A 174 -3.65 16.79 -6.86
C ASP A 174 -5.08 16.25 -6.80
N SER A 175 -5.25 14.92 -6.77
CA SER A 175 -6.57 14.29 -6.64
C SER A 175 -7.20 14.43 -5.25
N VAL A 176 -6.43 14.79 -4.21
CA VAL A 176 -6.91 14.95 -2.82
C VAL A 176 -6.72 16.37 -2.26
N LEU A 177 -5.71 17.11 -2.70
CA LEU A 177 -5.40 18.47 -2.23
C LEU A 177 -6.58 19.46 -2.34
N SER A 178 -7.49 19.26 -3.31
CA SER A 178 -8.65 20.14 -3.48
C SER A 178 -9.75 19.97 -2.42
N MET A 179 -9.67 18.93 -1.58
CA MET A 179 -10.73 18.57 -0.61
C MET A 179 -10.68 19.42 0.66
N GLY A 180 -9.49 19.75 1.16
CA GLY A 180 -9.29 20.57 2.37
C GLY A 180 -7.83 20.62 2.82
N PRO A 181 -7.55 21.26 3.98
CA PRO A 181 -6.19 21.41 4.52
C PRO A 181 -5.44 20.07 4.56
N THR A 182 -4.24 20.03 4.00
CA THR A 182 -3.48 18.79 3.79
C THR A 182 -2.04 18.93 4.28
N ILE A 183 -1.57 17.96 5.06
CA ILE A 183 -0.16 17.77 5.40
C ILE A 183 0.36 16.60 4.55
N ILE A 184 1.38 16.82 3.72
CA ILE A 184 2.04 15.73 2.97
C ILE A 184 3.04 15.03 3.90
N TYR A 185 3.06 13.70 3.92
CA TYR A 185 3.97 12.90 4.74
C TYR A 185 5.06 12.26 3.87
N ASN A 186 6.31 12.65 4.10
CA ASN A 186 7.49 12.04 3.48
C ASN A 186 8.23 11.14 4.49
N VAL A 187 8.33 9.83 4.22
CA VAL A 187 9.07 8.88 5.07
C VAL A 187 9.66 7.72 4.23
N PRO A 188 10.73 7.97 3.45
CA PRO A 188 11.32 6.98 2.54
C PRO A 188 11.76 5.67 3.23
N SER A 189 12.12 5.71 4.52
CA SER A 189 12.49 4.53 5.31
C SER A 189 11.32 3.54 5.58
N ARG A 190 10.09 3.90 5.17
CA ARG A 190 8.89 3.06 5.19
C ARG A 190 8.22 2.91 3.83
N THR A 191 8.22 3.94 2.99
CA THR A 191 7.60 3.89 1.65
C THR A 191 8.53 3.34 0.57
N GLY A 192 9.84 3.35 0.82
CA GLY A 192 10.90 3.10 -0.16
C GLY A 192 11.13 4.23 -1.17
N GLN A 193 10.38 5.34 -1.10
CA GLN A 193 10.44 6.44 -2.06
C GLN A 193 10.41 7.79 -1.35
N ASP A 194 11.49 8.57 -1.52
CA ASP A 194 11.56 9.97 -1.09
C ASP A 194 10.70 10.83 -2.02
N ILE A 195 9.99 11.82 -1.46
CA ILE A 195 9.27 12.84 -2.24
C ILE A 195 10.27 13.99 -2.53
N PRO A 196 10.72 14.20 -3.78
CA PRO A 196 11.73 15.20 -4.05
C PRO A 196 11.23 16.64 -3.79
N PRO A 197 12.10 17.56 -3.34
CA PRO A 197 11.68 18.92 -3.00
C PRO A 197 10.95 19.69 -4.10
N HIS A 198 11.32 19.47 -5.37
CA HIS A 198 10.66 20.12 -6.51
C HIS A 198 9.21 19.66 -6.73
N ILE A 199 8.85 18.45 -6.27
CA ILE A 199 7.46 17.96 -6.26
C ILE A 199 6.67 18.67 -5.18
N ILE A 200 7.19 18.76 -3.96
CA ILE A 200 6.57 19.53 -2.88
C ILE A 200 6.39 21.00 -3.27
N GLN A 201 7.41 21.64 -3.87
CA GLN A 201 7.31 23.02 -4.39
C GLN A 201 6.26 23.18 -5.49
N THR A 202 6.01 22.14 -6.30
CA THR A 202 4.95 22.15 -7.30
C THR A 202 3.57 22.10 -6.64
N LEU A 203 3.39 21.22 -5.65
CA LEU A 203 2.15 21.03 -4.89
C LEU A 203 1.84 22.21 -3.94
N ALA A 204 2.87 22.92 -3.45
CA ALA A 204 2.75 24.11 -2.60
C ALA A 204 2.07 25.32 -3.27
N LYS A 205 1.80 25.23 -4.59
CA LYS A 205 0.92 26.19 -5.29
C LYS A 205 -0.55 26.04 -4.88
N SER A 206 -0.94 24.93 -4.24
CA SER A 206 -2.27 24.72 -3.71
C SER A 206 -2.45 25.43 -2.36
N VAL A 207 -3.48 26.27 -2.26
CA VAL A 207 -3.88 26.96 -1.00
C VAL A 207 -4.31 26.00 0.12
N SER A 208 -4.57 24.74 -0.23
CA SER A 208 -4.90 23.68 0.73
C SER A 208 -3.66 23.01 1.35
N LEU A 209 -2.45 23.21 0.81
CA LEU A 209 -1.26 22.62 1.42
C LEU A 209 -0.95 23.37 2.72
N ALA A 210 -1.18 22.69 3.85
CA ALA A 210 -0.78 23.18 5.16
C ALA A 210 0.74 23.05 5.34
N GLY A 211 1.34 21.96 4.90
CA GLY A 211 2.79 21.78 4.96
C GLY A 211 3.24 20.34 4.77
N VAL A 212 4.43 20.02 5.28
CA VAL A 212 5.04 18.68 5.18
C VAL A 212 5.34 18.12 6.57
N LYS A 213 4.99 16.84 6.80
CA LYS A 213 5.61 16.00 7.83
C LYS A 213 6.86 15.36 7.22
N GLU A 214 8.04 15.78 7.65
CA GLU A 214 9.31 15.34 7.06
C GLU A 214 10.10 14.44 8.02
N CYS A 215 10.59 13.31 7.51
CA CYS A 215 11.37 12.31 8.22
C CYS A 215 12.77 12.06 7.61
N VAL A 216 13.13 12.72 6.50
CA VAL A 216 14.47 12.60 5.88
C VAL A 216 15.58 13.20 6.74
N GLY A 217 15.32 14.35 7.39
CA GLY A 217 16.28 15.00 8.30
C GLY A 217 16.25 16.53 8.25
N ASN A 218 16.95 17.15 9.20
CA ASN A 218 16.89 18.59 9.45
C ASN A 218 17.34 19.47 8.26
N ASP A 219 18.31 19.03 7.45
CA ASP A 219 18.71 19.77 6.24
C ASP A 219 17.58 19.86 5.21
N ARG A 220 16.79 18.79 5.05
CA ARG A 220 15.61 18.76 4.18
C ARG A 220 14.50 19.67 4.73
N ILE A 221 14.33 19.69 6.06
CA ILE A 221 13.42 20.63 6.73
C ILE A 221 13.82 22.07 6.41
N LYS A 222 15.10 22.43 6.57
CA LYS A 222 15.60 23.78 6.26
C LYS A 222 15.45 24.15 4.79
N GLN A 223 15.67 23.21 3.87
CA GLN A 223 15.43 23.44 2.44
C GLN A 223 13.99 23.89 2.16
N TYR A 224 13.00 23.33 2.87
CA TYR A 224 11.60 23.73 2.73
C TYR A 224 11.28 25.06 3.44
N THR A 225 11.75 25.25 4.66
CA THR A 225 11.43 26.44 5.47
C THR A 225 12.08 27.71 4.91
N ASP A 226 13.30 27.62 4.37
CA ASP A 226 13.96 28.71 3.62
C ASP A 226 13.19 29.09 2.33
N ASN A 227 12.34 28.19 1.81
CA ASN A 227 11.45 28.42 0.67
C ASN A 227 10.00 28.73 1.10
N GLY A 228 9.76 29.06 2.38
CA GLY A 228 8.44 29.47 2.89
C GLY A 228 7.44 28.33 3.07
N ILE A 229 7.88 27.07 3.00
CA ILE A 229 7.02 25.91 3.20
C ILE A 229 7.03 25.52 4.68
N VAL A 230 5.83 25.39 5.26
CA VAL A 230 5.63 24.96 6.65
C VAL A 230 5.98 23.47 6.79
N VAL A 231 6.75 23.14 7.84
CA VAL A 231 7.23 21.78 8.10
C VAL A 231 7.09 21.42 9.57
N TRP A 232 6.67 20.17 9.82
CA TRP A 232 6.79 19.49 11.10
C TRP A 232 7.82 18.38 10.99
N SER A 233 8.72 18.28 11.97
CA SER A 233 9.53 17.07 12.10
C SER A 233 8.63 15.87 12.40
N GLY A 234 8.81 14.78 11.67
CA GLY A 234 8.26 13.48 12.02
C GLY A 234 9.22 12.60 12.85
N ASN A 235 10.38 13.13 13.19
CA ASN A 235 11.48 12.48 13.92
C ASN A 235 11.64 13.17 15.29
N ASP A 236 11.31 12.49 16.39
CA ASP A 236 11.35 13.08 17.74
C ASP A 236 12.79 13.36 18.23
N ASP A 237 13.78 12.54 17.83
CA ASP A 237 15.22 12.73 18.11
C ASP A 237 15.78 14.04 17.52
N GLN A 238 15.18 14.50 16.42
CA GLN A 238 15.61 15.68 15.66
C GLN A 238 14.72 16.91 15.90
N CYS A 239 13.53 16.75 16.50
CA CYS A 239 12.48 17.78 16.46
C CYS A 239 12.85 19.08 17.20
N HIS A 240 13.60 18.98 18.30
CA HIS A 240 14.11 20.14 19.05
C HIS A 240 14.98 21.04 18.16
N ASP A 241 15.99 20.45 17.53
CA ASP A 241 16.91 21.19 16.66
C ASP A 241 16.18 21.64 15.38
N ALA A 242 15.29 20.81 14.83
CA ALA A 242 14.44 21.18 13.69
C ALA A 242 13.69 22.50 13.95
N ARG A 243 13.08 22.62 15.14
CA ARG A 243 12.32 23.79 15.58
C ARG A 243 13.21 25.02 15.77
N TRP A 244 14.31 24.89 16.52
CA TRP A 244 15.09 26.04 16.98
C TRP A 244 16.26 26.43 16.07
N GLY A 245 16.72 25.53 15.19
CA GLY A 245 17.84 25.74 14.27
C GLY A 245 17.52 25.66 12.77
N TYR A 246 16.49 24.90 12.37
CA TYR A 246 16.15 24.65 10.96
C TYR A 246 14.78 25.21 10.54
N GLY A 247 14.14 26.00 11.41
CA GLY A 247 12.93 26.77 11.11
C GLY A 247 11.63 25.95 11.06
N ALA A 248 11.62 24.71 11.54
CA ALA A 248 10.39 23.91 11.60
C ALA A 248 9.32 24.62 12.44
N THR A 249 8.05 24.43 12.08
CA THR A 249 6.93 24.92 12.89
C THR A 249 6.83 24.13 14.20
N GLY A 250 7.08 22.83 14.16
CA GLY A 250 7.14 21.98 15.34
C GLY A 250 7.26 20.50 15.01
N VAL A 251 6.49 19.65 15.69
CA VAL A 251 6.62 18.19 15.62
C VAL A 251 5.25 17.50 15.42
N ILE A 252 5.26 16.41 14.64
CA ILE A 252 4.20 15.39 14.64
C ILE A 252 4.78 14.15 15.33
N SER A 253 4.61 14.11 16.65
CA SER A 253 5.41 13.34 17.61
C SER A 253 4.84 11.97 17.93
N VAL A 254 5.71 11.00 18.18
CA VAL A 254 5.41 9.71 18.82
C VAL A 254 5.53 9.86 20.34
N VAL A 255 6.63 10.44 20.82
CA VAL A 255 7.03 10.50 22.24
C VAL A 255 6.01 11.25 23.11
N SER A 256 5.27 12.20 22.52
CA SER A 256 4.14 12.89 23.15
C SER A 256 3.01 11.96 23.61
N ASN A 257 2.86 10.76 23.07
CA ASN A 257 1.94 9.75 23.63
C ASN A 257 2.34 9.32 25.05
N LEU A 258 3.63 9.40 25.41
CA LEU A 258 4.14 9.03 26.73
C LEU A 258 4.34 10.24 27.64
N VAL A 259 5.00 11.31 27.16
CA VAL A 259 5.43 12.46 27.98
C VAL A 259 5.00 13.81 27.37
N PRO A 260 3.69 14.04 27.14
CA PRO A 260 3.20 15.17 26.34
C PRO A 260 3.63 16.54 26.89
N GLY A 261 3.61 16.73 28.22
CA GLY A 261 4.05 17.98 28.85
C GLY A 261 5.53 18.32 28.59
N LEU A 262 6.42 17.32 28.50
CA LEU A 262 7.85 17.55 28.22
C LEU A 262 8.09 17.87 26.73
N ILE A 263 7.35 17.24 25.82
CA ILE A 263 7.43 17.59 24.39
C ILE A 263 6.86 18.99 24.14
N ARG A 264 5.80 19.38 24.87
CA ARG A 264 5.30 20.77 24.84
C ARG A 264 6.36 21.75 25.35
N GLU A 265 7.08 21.44 26.43
CA GLU A 265 8.18 22.29 26.90
C GLU A 265 9.24 22.47 25.79
N LEU A 266 9.71 21.39 25.15
CA LEU A 266 10.68 21.46 24.05
C LEU A 266 10.22 22.31 22.86
N MET A 267 8.92 22.31 22.53
CA MET A 267 8.39 23.02 21.35
C MET A 267 8.01 24.49 21.63
N PHE A 268 7.84 24.88 22.90
CA PHE A 268 7.27 26.17 23.30
C PHE A 268 8.19 27.04 24.18
N ALA A 269 9.01 26.44 25.05
CA ALA A 269 9.77 27.16 26.08
C ALA A 269 11.12 27.72 25.59
N GLY A 270 11.40 27.65 24.29
CA GLY A 270 12.68 28.02 23.69
C GLY A 270 13.66 26.85 23.59
N ASN A 271 14.86 27.14 23.12
CA ASN A 271 15.94 26.17 22.94
C ASN A 271 16.40 25.61 24.30
N ASN A 272 16.15 24.32 24.55
CA ASN A 272 16.47 23.61 25.79
C ASN A 272 17.21 22.27 25.49
N PRO A 273 18.52 22.32 25.18
CA PRO A 273 19.30 21.13 24.86
C PRO A 273 19.42 20.14 26.02
N ALA A 274 19.27 20.61 27.27
CA ALA A 274 19.34 19.78 28.46
C ALA A 274 18.11 18.88 28.61
N LEU A 275 16.90 19.41 28.38
CA LEU A 275 15.70 18.58 28.31
C LEU A 275 15.72 17.64 27.09
N ASN A 276 16.21 18.12 25.94
CA ASN A 276 16.32 17.27 24.75
C ASN A 276 17.22 16.06 25.04
N SER A 277 18.41 16.30 25.59
CA SER A 277 19.37 15.25 25.99
C SER A 277 18.81 14.31 27.05
N LYS A 278 17.97 14.80 27.97
CA LYS A 278 17.29 13.98 28.99
C LYS A 278 16.28 13.00 28.37
N LEU A 279 15.67 13.37 27.24
CA LEU A 279 14.67 12.53 26.56
C LEU A 279 15.27 11.53 25.57
N LEU A 280 16.44 11.81 24.96
CA LEU A 280 17.06 10.93 23.96
C LEU A 280 17.06 9.43 24.32
N PRO A 281 17.40 8.98 25.56
CA PRO A 281 17.37 7.56 25.91
C PRO A 281 15.98 6.91 25.82
N LEU A 282 14.89 7.67 26.06
CA LEU A 282 13.52 7.20 25.85
C LEU A 282 13.16 7.13 24.36
N ILE A 283 13.67 8.06 23.56
CA ILE A 283 13.48 8.11 22.11
C ILE A 283 14.19 6.90 21.47
N ASP A 284 15.47 6.70 21.79
CA ASP A 284 16.27 5.56 21.33
C ASP A 284 15.61 4.22 21.69
N TRP A 285 15.04 4.10 22.89
CA TRP A 285 14.29 2.91 23.31
C TRP A 285 13.00 2.71 22.48
N LEU A 286 12.22 3.78 22.26
CA LEU A 286 10.96 3.74 21.51
C LEU A 286 11.16 3.32 20.04
N PHE A 287 12.28 3.70 19.45
CA PHE A 287 12.61 3.43 18.04
C PHE A 287 13.66 2.31 17.85
N HIS A 288 14.00 1.57 18.92
CA HIS A 288 14.90 0.41 18.87
C HIS A 288 14.38 -0.70 17.93
N GLU A 289 13.06 -0.91 17.95
CA GLU A 289 12.31 -1.66 16.94
C GLU A 289 11.35 -0.69 16.22
N PRO A 290 10.82 -1.04 15.03
CA PRO A 290 9.91 -0.16 14.30
C PRO A 290 8.71 0.30 15.13
N ASN A 291 8.57 1.62 15.29
CA ASN A 291 7.36 2.23 15.85
C ASN A 291 6.09 1.70 15.13
N PRO A 292 5.03 1.30 15.86
CA PRO A 292 4.80 1.63 17.27
C PRO A 292 5.10 0.51 18.28
N ILE A 293 5.89 -0.53 17.95
CA ILE A 293 6.17 -1.67 18.86
C ILE A 293 6.57 -1.22 20.28
N GLY A 294 7.56 -0.33 20.40
CA GLY A 294 7.99 0.20 21.71
C GLY A 294 6.89 1.01 22.41
N LEU A 295 6.16 1.84 21.68
CA LEU A 295 5.07 2.65 22.23
C LEU A 295 3.93 1.78 22.78
N ASN A 296 3.52 0.75 22.02
CA ASN A 296 2.47 -0.19 22.43
C ASN A 296 2.83 -0.88 23.74
N THR A 297 4.07 -1.38 23.85
CA THR A 297 4.56 -2.02 25.08
C THR A 297 4.64 -0.99 26.23
N ALA A 298 5.17 0.21 26.00
CA ALA A 298 5.27 1.25 27.03
C ALA A 298 3.91 1.71 27.59
N LEU A 299 2.92 1.92 26.73
CA LEU A 299 1.56 2.31 27.16
C LEU A 299 0.88 1.19 27.96
N ALA A 300 1.12 -0.07 27.60
CA ALA A 300 0.63 -1.22 28.37
C ALA A 300 1.33 -1.31 29.74
N GLN A 301 2.66 -1.11 29.79
CA GLN A 301 3.44 -1.06 31.03
C GLN A 301 3.03 0.10 31.97
N LEU A 302 2.52 1.21 31.43
CA LEU A 302 1.92 2.32 32.20
C LEU A 302 0.46 2.06 32.63
N GLY A 303 -0.13 0.94 32.19
CA GLY A 303 -1.49 0.53 32.53
C GLY A 303 -2.60 1.44 32.00
N VAL A 304 -2.31 2.26 30.98
CA VAL A 304 -3.25 3.18 30.29
C VAL A 304 -3.89 2.55 29.06
N VAL A 305 -3.34 1.46 28.54
CA VAL A 305 -3.96 0.62 27.51
C VAL A 305 -3.82 -0.85 27.90
N ARG A 306 -4.65 -1.72 27.32
CA ARG A 306 -4.50 -3.17 27.50
C ARG A 306 -3.26 -3.69 26.76
N PRO A 307 -2.59 -4.75 27.23
CA PRO A 307 -1.47 -5.40 26.56
C PRO A 307 -1.88 -6.21 25.31
N VAL A 308 -2.67 -5.62 24.42
CA VAL A 308 -3.21 -6.28 23.22
C VAL A 308 -2.52 -5.71 21.97
N PHE A 309 -2.08 -6.60 21.08
CA PHE A 309 -1.43 -6.23 19.82
C PHE A 309 -2.21 -6.76 18.62
N ARG A 310 -2.42 -5.90 17.61
CA ARG A 310 -2.76 -6.37 16.25
C ARG A 310 -1.47 -6.82 15.56
N LEU A 311 -1.45 -8.06 15.08
CA LEU A 311 -0.36 -8.54 14.23
C LEU A 311 -0.33 -7.70 12.93
N PRO A 312 0.88 -7.36 12.42
CA PRO A 312 2.15 -8.05 12.63
C PRO A 312 2.99 -7.51 13.79
N TYR A 313 2.51 -6.55 14.58
CA TYR A 313 3.25 -6.06 15.76
C TYR A 313 3.17 -7.07 16.91
N VAL A 314 4.28 -7.20 17.61
CA VAL A 314 4.45 -8.05 18.80
C VAL A 314 5.20 -7.23 19.86
N PRO A 315 4.99 -7.47 21.17
CA PRO A 315 5.62 -6.67 22.23
C PRO A 315 7.15 -6.78 22.24
N LEU A 316 7.81 -5.78 22.82
CA LEU A 316 9.23 -5.87 23.16
C LEU A 316 9.47 -6.94 24.23
N ARG A 317 10.63 -7.60 24.14
CA ARG A 317 11.07 -8.65 25.09
C ARG A 317 11.27 -8.10 26.50
N VAL A 318 11.20 -8.99 27.50
CA VAL A 318 11.20 -8.63 28.93
C VAL A 318 12.40 -7.76 29.35
N GLU A 319 13.58 -7.95 28.75
CA GLU A 319 14.78 -7.14 29.05
C GLU A 319 14.55 -5.66 28.69
N LYS A 320 13.89 -5.40 27.55
CA LYS A 320 13.51 -4.05 27.13
C LYS A 320 12.38 -3.47 27.96
N ARG A 321 11.46 -4.31 28.47
CA ARG A 321 10.42 -3.86 29.41
C ARG A 321 11.00 -3.43 30.76
N ILE A 322 12.01 -4.15 31.26
CA ILE A 322 12.79 -3.77 32.44
C ILE A 322 13.56 -2.45 32.21
N GLU A 323 14.16 -2.27 31.03
CA GLU A 323 14.83 -1.02 30.63
C GLU A 323 13.88 0.18 30.67
N PHE A 324 12.65 0.03 30.17
CA PHE A 324 11.62 1.07 30.22
C PHE A 324 11.25 1.50 31.65
N VAL A 325 11.07 0.55 32.57
CA VAL A 325 10.80 0.85 34.00
C VAL A 325 11.91 1.73 34.60
N ASN A 326 13.17 1.52 34.21
CA ASN A 326 14.30 2.34 34.66
C ASN A 326 14.31 3.72 34.00
N LEU A 327 13.98 3.82 32.70
CA LEU A 327 13.80 5.10 32.01
C LEU A 327 12.69 5.95 32.65
N VAL A 328 11.56 5.34 33.01
CA VAL A 328 10.45 6.03 33.70
C VAL A 328 10.87 6.57 35.07
N LYS A 329 11.67 5.81 35.83
CA LYS A 329 12.24 6.26 37.12
C LYS A 329 13.21 7.44 36.93
N ASN A 330 14.10 7.36 35.94
CA ASN A 330 15.13 8.37 35.66
C ASN A 330 14.55 9.70 35.14
N ILE A 331 13.53 9.62 34.27
CA ILE A 331 12.84 10.82 33.75
C ILE A 331 11.88 11.39 34.81
N GLY A 332 11.20 10.50 35.54
CA GLY A 332 10.26 10.77 36.63
C GLY A 332 8.82 10.42 36.23
N ARG A 333 8.21 9.40 36.87
CA ARG A 333 6.88 8.85 36.57
C ARG A 333 5.77 9.90 36.39
N LYS A 334 5.82 11.00 37.15
CA LYS A 334 4.88 12.15 37.08
C LYS A 334 4.82 12.85 35.72
N HIS A 335 5.80 12.64 34.85
CA HIS A 335 5.82 13.19 33.49
C HIS A 335 5.19 12.26 32.45
N PHE A 336 4.92 11.01 32.82
CA PHE A 336 4.31 10.00 31.95
C PHE A 336 2.79 9.98 32.11
N VAL A 337 2.09 9.60 31.04
CA VAL A 337 0.62 9.45 31.03
C VAL A 337 0.10 8.43 32.06
N GLY A 338 -1.14 8.62 32.50
CA GLY A 338 -1.81 7.78 33.51
C GLY A 338 -1.25 7.90 34.93
N GLU A 339 -1.97 7.32 35.89
CA GLU A 339 -1.64 7.42 37.33
C GLU A 339 -1.02 6.14 37.94
N LYS A 340 -1.20 4.98 37.30
CA LYS A 340 -0.70 3.69 37.80
C LYS A 340 0.83 3.66 37.82
N ASP A 341 1.41 2.91 38.76
CA ASP A 341 2.82 2.56 38.72
C ASP A 341 3.18 1.83 37.42
N VAL A 342 4.44 1.96 36.99
CA VAL A 342 4.92 1.28 35.78
C VAL A 342 5.32 -0.16 36.10
N GLU A 343 4.74 -1.10 35.38
CA GLU A 343 4.97 -2.54 35.53
C GLU A 343 5.88 -3.07 34.43
N VAL A 344 6.52 -4.24 34.63
CA VAL A 344 7.31 -4.90 33.57
C VAL A 344 6.41 -5.66 32.60
N LEU A 345 5.32 -6.24 33.10
CA LEU A 345 4.47 -7.24 32.43
C LEU A 345 5.24 -8.51 32.05
N ASP A 346 4.62 -9.67 32.24
CA ASP A 346 5.13 -10.97 31.79
C ASP A 346 4.74 -11.22 30.33
N ASP A 347 5.43 -12.14 29.65
CA ASP A 347 5.14 -12.44 28.23
C ASP A 347 3.71 -13.00 28.04
N ASN A 348 3.16 -13.65 29.07
CA ASN A 348 1.80 -14.20 29.07
C ASN A 348 0.69 -13.14 29.24
N ASP A 349 1.04 -11.91 29.62
CA ASP A 349 0.06 -10.81 29.72
C ASP A 349 -0.36 -10.31 28.33
N PHE A 350 0.46 -10.55 27.32
CA PHE A 350 0.25 -10.00 25.98
C PHE A 350 -0.64 -10.88 25.10
N ILE A 351 -1.73 -10.28 24.61
CA ILE A 351 -2.68 -10.96 23.72
C ILE A 351 -2.32 -10.66 22.26
N MET A 352 -2.10 -11.74 21.51
CA MET A 352 -1.93 -11.74 20.05
C MET A 352 -2.92 -12.77 19.47
N ASN A 353 -3.85 -12.33 18.62
CA ASN A 353 -4.91 -13.20 18.11
C ASN A 353 -4.63 -13.68 16.67
N PRO A 354 -4.23 -14.95 16.46
CA PRO A 354 -4.39 -15.65 15.19
C PRO A 354 -5.54 -16.67 15.23
N PRO A 355 -6.52 -16.63 14.32
CA PRO A 355 -7.35 -17.79 14.01
C PRO A 355 -6.52 -18.87 13.32
N MET A 356 -6.79 -20.14 13.62
CA MET A 356 -6.18 -21.30 12.98
C MET A 356 -7.26 -22.09 12.23
N VAL A 357 -7.13 -22.19 10.91
CA VAL A 357 -7.98 -23.04 10.06
C VAL A 357 -7.08 -23.85 9.12
N GLY A 358 -7.33 -25.15 9.02
CA GLY A 358 -6.63 -26.03 8.08
C GLY A 358 -7.62 -26.66 7.11
N ALA A 359 -7.21 -26.76 5.84
CA ALA A 359 -7.87 -27.57 4.83
C ALA A 359 -6.82 -28.39 4.05
N HIS A 360 -7.20 -28.96 2.91
CA HIS A 360 -6.35 -29.82 2.09
C HIS A 360 -5.99 -29.14 0.78
N TRP A 361 -4.71 -29.18 0.40
CA TRP A 361 -4.13 -28.36 -0.67
C TRP A 361 -3.33 -29.19 -1.69
N THR A 362 -2.95 -28.53 -2.79
CA THR A 362 -1.96 -29.03 -3.77
C THR A 362 -0.63 -29.40 -3.11
N SER A 363 0.10 -30.35 -3.69
CA SER A 363 1.47 -30.68 -3.26
C SER A 363 2.41 -29.48 -3.36
N THR A 364 3.16 -29.18 -2.29
CA THR A 364 4.23 -28.17 -2.29
C THR A 364 5.30 -28.46 -3.35
N GLU A 365 5.55 -29.73 -3.68
CA GLU A 365 6.55 -30.13 -4.67
C GLU A 365 6.17 -29.74 -6.11
N ASP A 366 4.87 -29.70 -6.45
CA ASP A 366 4.42 -29.18 -7.75
C ASP A 366 4.87 -27.73 -7.92
N ILE A 367 4.69 -26.91 -6.87
CA ILE A 367 5.04 -25.48 -6.89
C ILE A 367 6.56 -25.32 -6.96
N LYS A 368 7.33 -26.11 -6.19
CA LYS A 368 8.80 -26.12 -6.24
C LYS A 368 9.37 -26.49 -7.61
N SER A 369 8.62 -27.20 -8.46
CA SER A 369 9.11 -27.64 -9.77
C SER A 369 9.07 -26.55 -10.86
N LEU A 370 8.25 -25.51 -10.67
CA LEU A 370 8.00 -24.46 -11.65
C LEU A 370 9.26 -23.61 -11.88
N ARG A 371 9.59 -23.31 -13.14
CA ARG A 371 10.75 -22.47 -13.51
C ARG A 371 10.32 -21.16 -14.17
N LEU A 372 9.20 -21.15 -14.90
CA LEU A 372 8.63 -19.92 -15.45
C LEU A 372 7.27 -19.62 -14.81
N ILE A 373 7.27 -18.63 -13.92
CA ILE A 373 6.06 -18.07 -13.32
C ILE A 373 5.92 -16.62 -13.84
N THR A 374 4.79 -16.29 -14.45
CA THR A 374 4.53 -14.93 -14.95
C THR A 374 3.79 -14.10 -13.89
N ALA A 375 4.32 -12.95 -13.50
CA ALA A 375 3.56 -11.99 -12.70
C ALA A 375 2.59 -11.24 -13.62
N ILE A 376 1.41 -11.81 -13.87
CA ILE A 376 0.49 -11.39 -14.93
C ILE A 376 -0.08 -9.98 -14.66
N LYS A 377 -0.13 -9.16 -15.71
CA LYS A 377 -0.73 -7.82 -15.67
C LYS A 377 -2.26 -7.89 -15.65
N THR A 378 -2.93 -7.04 -14.88
CA THR A 378 -4.39 -6.92 -14.88
C THR A 378 -4.85 -5.83 -15.86
N PRO A 379 -5.59 -6.15 -16.93
CA PRO A 379 -6.12 -5.15 -17.87
C PRO A 379 -7.43 -4.53 -17.40
N TYR A 380 -7.72 -3.33 -17.91
CA TYR A 380 -8.83 -2.49 -17.46
C TYR A 380 -9.70 -2.01 -18.62
N LEU A 381 -11.00 -1.98 -18.37
CA LEU A 381 -12.02 -1.30 -19.16
C LEU A 381 -11.85 0.23 -19.05
N PRO A 382 -12.43 1.04 -19.96
CA PRO A 382 -12.28 2.51 -19.94
C PRO A 382 -12.77 3.21 -18.66
N ASP A 383 -13.60 2.55 -17.84
CA ASP A 383 -14.07 3.04 -16.54
C ASP A 383 -13.20 2.55 -15.36
N GLY A 384 -12.13 1.83 -15.62
CA GLY A 384 -11.18 1.32 -14.65
C GLY A 384 -11.50 -0.06 -14.07
N ARG A 385 -12.68 -0.65 -14.33
CA ARG A 385 -12.99 -2.04 -13.93
C ARG A 385 -12.12 -3.04 -14.72
N PHE A 386 -12.02 -4.29 -14.27
CA PHE A 386 -11.22 -5.30 -14.97
C PHE A 386 -11.79 -5.64 -16.36
N ASP A 387 -10.90 -5.78 -17.35
CA ASP A 387 -11.21 -6.28 -18.68
C ASP A 387 -10.90 -7.78 -18.74
N LEU A 388 -11.85 -8.62 -18.30
CA LEU A 388 -11.63 -10.07 -18.21
C LEU A 388 -11.40 -10.73 -19.57
N GLU A 389 -11.91 -10.17 -20.67
CA GLU A 389 -11.64 -10.66 -22.03
C GLU A 389 -10.16 -10.48 -22.38
N ALA A 390 -9.62 -9.26 -22.19
CA ALA A 390 -8.19 -9.01 -22.38
C ALA A 390 -7.30 -9.77 -21.39
N TYR A 391 -7.80 -10.07 -20.17
CA TYR A 391 -7.07 -10.88 -19.20
C TYR A 391 -6.96 -12.34 -19.65
N ASP A 392 -8.06 -12.91 -20.15
CA ASP A 392 -8.13 -14.28 -20.64
C ASP A 392 -7.26 -14.48 -21.90
N ASP A 393 -7.20 -13.49 -22.79
CA ASP A 393 -6.29 -13.48 -23.93
C ASP A 393 -4.80 -13.48 -23.50
N LEU A 394 -4.43 -12.65 -22.51
CA LEU A 394 -3.10 -12.66 -21.93
C LEU A 394 -2.77 -14.02 -21.29
N MET A 395 -3.71 -14.60 -20.53
CA MET A 395 -3.56 -15.91 -19.90
C MET A 395 -3.36 -17.04 -20.93
N ASN A 396 -4.17 -17.09 -21.99
CA ASN A 396 -3.99 -18.05 -23.08
C ASN A 396 -2.62 -17.87 -23.76
N THR A 397 -2.21 -16.63 -24.04
CA THR A 397 -0.89 -16.35 -24.64
C THR A 397 0.27 -16.85 -23.77
N GLN A 398 0.18 -16.72 -22.45
CA GLN A 398 1.18 -17.26 -21.53
C GLN A 398 1.21 -18.80 -21.54
N ILE A 399 0.05 -19.45 -21.54
CA ILE A 399 -0.07 -20.91 -21.59
C ILE A 399 0.50 -21.47 -22.90
N GLU A 400 0.14 -20.88 -24.05
CA GLU A 400 0.61 -21.29 -25.38
C GLU A 400 2.13 -21.16 -25.53
N ASN A 401 2.74 -20.17 -24.87
CA ASN A 401 4.18 -19.99 -24.82
C ASN A 401 4.86 -20.77 -23.67
N GLY A 402 4.11 -21.57 -22.92
CA GLY A 402 4.63 -22.46 -21.89
C GLY A 402 5.08 -21.78 -20.60
N ALA A 403 4.38 -20.75 -20.13
CA ALA A 403 4.43 -20.38 -18.72
C ALA A 403 3.80 -21.51 -17.87
N GLU A 404 4.37 -21.78 -16.69
CA GLU A 404 3.98 -22.93 -15.86
C GLU A 404 3.17 -22.51 -14.63
N GLY A 405 3.33 -21.25 -14.21
CA GLY A 405 2.49 -20.62 -13.19
C GLY A 405 2.23 -19.14 -13.46
N VAL A 406 1.25 -18.58 -12.76
CA VAL A 406 0.96 -17.13 -12.76
C VAL A 406 0.77 -16.60 -11.35
N ILE A 407 1.26 -15.38 -11.09
CA ILE A 407 0.92 -14.62 -9.87
C ILE A 407 -0.28 -13.72 -10.18
N VAL A 408 -1.44 -14.00 -9.60
CA VAL A 408 -2.66 -13.18 -9.75
C VAL A 408 -2.65 -12.02 -8.76
N GLY A 409 -2.75 -10.79 -9.26
CA GLY A 409 -2.72 -9.56 -8.44
C GLY A 409 -1.41 -9.35 -7.69
N GLY A 410 -0.27 -9.80 -8.23
CA GLY A 410 1.06 -9.41 -7.71
C GLY A 410 1.34 -7.91 -7.89
N THR A 411 2.54 -7.44 -7.52
CA THR A 411 2.97 -6.04 -7.74
C THR A 411 2.72 -5.56 -9.18
N THR A 412 2.99 -6.45 -10.15
CA THR A 412 2.84 -6.25 -11.59
C THR A 412 1.38 -6.36 -12.06
N GLY A 413 0.58 -7.17 -11.37
CA GLY A 413 -0.87 -7.29 -11.57
C GLY A 413 -1.65 -6.21 -10.82
N GLU A 414 -0.98 -5.27 -10.17
CA GLU A 414 -1.57 -4.13 -9.46
C GLU A 414 -2.52 -4.50 -8.32
N GLY A 415 -2.25 -5.60 -7.59
CA GLY A 415 -3.05 -6.03 -6.43
C GLY A 415 -3.25 -4.93 -5.38
N GLN A 416 -2.23 -4.09 -5.18
CA GLN A 416 -2.27 -2.90 -4.31
C GLN A 416 -3.28 -1.82 -4.74
N LEU A 417 -3.91 -1.94 -5.92
CA LEU A 417 -4.96 -1.07 -6.43
C LEU A 417 -6.31 -1.81 -6.57
N MET A 418 -6.38 -3.06 -6.16
CA MET A 418 -7.62 -3.84 -6.11
C MET A 418 -8.36 -3.60 -4.79
N SER A 419 -9.66 -3.85 -4.79
CA SER A 419 -10.40 -4.20 -3.58
C SER A 419 -10.28 -5.71 -3.36
N TRP A 420 -10.48 -6.20 -2.12
CA TRP A 420 -10.32 -7.63 -1.83
C TRP A 420 -11.35 -8.51 -2.57
N ASP A 421 -12.57 -8.01 -2.81
CA ASP A 421 -13.57 -8.69 -3.63
C ASP A 421 -13.16 -8.77 -5.11
N GLU A 422 -12.64 -7.69 -5.70
CA GLU A 422 -12.04 -7.72 -7.04
C GLU A 422 -10.89 -8.75 -7.12
N HIS A 423 -9.99 -8.77 -6.13
CA HIS A 423 -8.80 -9.63 -6.12
C HIS A 423 -9.16 -11.12 -5.97
N ILE A 424 -10.01 -11.47 -5.00
CA ILE A 424 -10.47 -12.85 -4.80
C ILE A 424 -11.31 -13.33 -5.98
N MET A 425 -12.14 -12.46 -6.58
CA MET A 425 -12.86 -12.77 -7.82
C MET A 425 -11.89 -13.11 -8.95
N LEU A 426 -10.83 -12.32 -9.15
CA LEU A 426 -9.83 -12.58 -10.19
C LEU A 426 -9.07 -13.88 -9.94
N ILE A 427 -8.70 -14.19 -8.69
CA ILE A 427 -8.09 -15.48 -8.33
C ILE A 427 -9.02 -16.65 -8.68
N GLY A 428 -10.28 -16.61 -8.23
CA GLY A 428 -11.26 -17.66 -8.50
C GLY A 428 -11.57 -17.82 -10.00
N HIS A 429 -11.67 -16.72 -10.74
CA HIS A 429 -11.81 -16.72 -12.20
C HIS A 429 -10.63 -17.42 -12.88
N THR A 430 -9.39 -17.07 -12.51
CA THR A 430 -8.19 -17.68 -13.10
C THR A 430 -8.10 -19.17 -12.78
N VAL A 431 -8.46 -19.59 -11.56
CA VAL A 431 -8.55 -21.01 -11.19
C VAL A 431 -9.59 -21.74 -12.05
N ASN A 432 -10.80 -21.21 -12.14
CA ASN A 432 -11.91 -21.82 -12.86
C ASN A 432 -11.63 -21.98 -14.37
N CYS A 433 -11.06 -20.95 -15.01
CA CYS A 433 -10.81 -20.96 -16.45
C CYS A 433 -9.48 -21.64 -16.85
N PHE A 434 -8.44 -21.57 -16.01
CA PHE A 434 -7.08 -21.96 -16.40
C PHE A 434 -6.37 -22.93 -15.44
N GLY A 435 -6.90 -23.19 -14.24
CA GLY A 435 -6.21 -23.96 -13.20
C GLY A 435 -5.82 -25.39 -13.61
N GLY A 436 -6.55 -26.01 -14.53
CA GLY A 436 -6.20 -27.31 -15.11
C GLY A 436 -5.06 -27.29 -16.15
N LYS A 437 -4.56 -26.10 -16.54
CA LYS A 437 -3.51 -25.89 -17.56
C LYS A 437 -2.26 -25.21 -16.99
N ILE A 438 -2.40 -24.38 -15.96
CA ILE A 438 -1.33 -23.56 -15.38
C ILE A 438 -1.52 -23.39 -13.87
N LYS A 439 -0.43 -23.35 -13.09
CA LYS A 439 -0.52 -23.19 -11.63
C LYS A 439 -0.88 -21.74 -11.28
N VAL A 440 -2.04 -21.55 -10.64
CA VAL A 440 -2.53 -20.25 -10.20
C VAL A 440 -2.05 -19.95 -8.79
N ILE A 441 -1.26 -18.89 -8.63
CA ILE A 441 -0.68 -18.45 -7.36
C ILE A 441 -1.32 -17.10 -6.98
N GLY A 442 -2.10 -17.05 -5.91
CA GLY A 442 -2.73 -15.80 -5.45
C GLY A 442 -1.73 -14.94 -4.68
N ASN A 443 -1.62 -13.65 -5.00
CA ASN A 443 -0.89 -12.70 -4.15
C ASN A 443 -1.79 -12.22 -3.00
N THR A 444 -1.96 -13.07 -1.98
CA THR A 444 -2.81 -12.81 -0.81
C THR A 444 -2.01 -12.25 0.38
N GLY A 445 -0.74 -11.88 0.18
CA GLY A 445 0.06 -11.18 1.18
C GLY A 445 -0.40 -9.72 1.41
N SER A 446 -0.52 -9.34 2.67
CA SER A 446 -0.82 -7.97 3.12
C SER A 446 0.15 -7.54 4.22
N ASN A 447 0.28 -6.23 4.47
CA ASN A 447 0.98 -5.73 5.65
C ASN A 447 0.16 -5.86 6.95
N SER A 448 -1.14 -6.10 6.81
CA SER A 448 -2.09 -6.45 7.85
C SER A 448 -2.22 -7.97 7.94
N THR A 449 -1.86 -8.59 9.07
CA THR A 449 -1.95 -10.06 9.21
C THR A 449 -3.39 -10.53 9.11
N ARG A 450 -4.36 -9.75 9.60
CA ARG A 450 -5.81 -10.03 9.50
C ARG A 450 -6.25 -10.19 8.04
N GLU A 451 -5.81 -9.30 7.16
CA GLU A 451 -6.12 -9.39 5.73
C GLU A 451 -5.37 -10.53 5.06
N ALA A 452 -4.09 -10.73 5.39
CA ALA A 452 -3.33 -11.86 4.86
C ALA A 452 -3.97 -13.21 5.18
N ILE A 453 -4.50 -13.39 6.41
CA ILE A 453 -5.28 -14.56 6.82
C ILE A 453 -6.54 -14.70 5.96
N HIS A 454 -7.42 -13.67 5.96
CA HIS A 454 -8.71 -13.76 5.28
C HIS A 454 -8.56 -13.95 3.77
N ALA A 455 -7.63 -13.24 3.13
CA ALA A 455 -7.38 -13.34 1.70
C ALA A 455 -6.78 -14.70 1.33
N THR A 456 -5.88 -15.26 2.13
CA THR A 456 -5.29 -16.58 1.86
C THR A 456 -6.30 -17.70 2.08
N GLU A 457 -7.09 -17.66 3.16
CA GLU A 457 -8.18 -18.62 3.40
C GLU A 457 -9.18 -18.60 2.24
N GLN A 458 -9.64 -17.42 1.82
CA GLN A 458 -10.56 -17.27 0.69
C GLN A 458 -9.93 -17.69 -0.64
N GLY A 459 -8.67 -17.33 -0.88
CA GLY A 459 -7.93 -17.68 -2.09
C GLY A 459 -7.77 -19.19 -2.27
N PHE A 460 -7.45 -19.92 -1.20
CA PHE A 460 -7.43 -21.38 -1.22
C PHE A 460 -8.84 -21.99 -1.28
N ALA A 461 -9.85 -21.38 -0.65
CA ALA A 461 -11.24 -21.83 -0.74
C ALA A 461 -11.82 -21.72 -2.16
N VAL A 462 -11.38 -20.74 -2.97
CA VAL A 462 -11.69 -20.66 -4.42
C VAL A 462 -10.72 -21.46 -5.30
N GLY A 463 -9.81 -22.25 -4.70
CA GLY A 463 -9.00 -23.26 -5.37
C GLY A 463 -7.64 -22.80 -5.91
N MET A 464 -7.06 -21.71 -5.40
CA MET A 464 -5.68 -21.34 -5.80
C MET A 464 -4.68 -22.43 -5.39
N HIS A 465 -3.60 -22.59 -6.16
CA HIS A 465 -2.65 -23.67 -5.95
C HIS A 465 -1.59 -23.33 -4.89
N ALA A 466 -1.29 -22.04 -4.72
CA ALA A 466 -0.32 -21.51 -3.76
C ALA A 466 -0.62 -20.04 -3.44
N ALA A 467 -0.06 -19.54 -2.34
CA ALA A 467 -0.03 -18.14 -1.96
C ALA A 467 1.34 -17.51 -2.19
N LEU A 468 1.37 -16.24 -2.61
CA LEU A 468 2.56 -15.37 -2.56
C LEU A 468 2.41 -14.41 -1.37
N HIS A 469 3.30 -14.51 -0.38
CA HIS A 469 3.28 -13.71 0.85
C HIS A 469 4.51 -12.81 0.96
N ILE A 470 4.31 -11.50 0.79
CA ILE A 470 5.31 -10.46 1.07
C ILE A 470 5.40 -10.19 2.58
N ASN A 471 6.55 -9.71 3.07
CA ASN A 471 6.61 -9.19 4.44
C ASN A 471 5.87 -7.84 4.60
N PRO A 472 5.41 -7.49 5.81
CA PRO A 472 4.69 -6.23 6.05
C PRO A 472 5.42 -4.96 5.60
N TYR A 473 4.90 -4.36 4.54
CA TYR A 473 5.38 -3.11 3.96
C TYR A 473 4.77 -1.89 4.64
N TYR A 474 5.48 -0.75 4.62
CA TYR A 474 5.15 0.52 5.31
C TYR A 474 5.09 0.39 6.85
N GLY A 475 4.16 -0.42 7.35
CA GLY A 475 4.04 -0.83 8.74
C GLY A 475 5.01 -1.93 9.16
N LYS A 476 6.27 -1.88 8.71
CA LYS A 476 7.30 -2.89 9.03
C LYS A 476 7.37 -3.22 10.53
N THR A 477 7.63 -4.48 10.86
CA THR A 477 7.59 -5.04 12.22
C THR A 477 8.97 -5.58 12.66
N SER A 478 9.08 -6.06 13.90
CA SER A 478 10.27 -6.76 14.40
C SER A 478 10.45 -8.14 13.76
N LEU A 479 11.62 -8.74 13.93
CA LEU A 479 11.90 -10.08 13.40
C LEU A 479 10.99 -11.17 14.00
N ASN A 480 10.61 -11.03 15.29
CA ASN A 480 9.61 -11.91 15.91
C ASN A 480 8.20 -11.69 15.30
N GLY A 481 7.85 -10.45 14.95
CA GLY A 481 6.60 -10.12 14.28
C GLY A 481 6.52 -10.65 12.85
N LEU A 482 7.65 -10.71 12.13
CA LEU A 482 7.73 -11.37 10.83
C LEU A 482 7.40 -12.87 10.94
N ILE A 483 8.00 -13.58 11.91
CA ILE A 483 7.72 -15.00 12.14
C ILE A 483 6.22 -15.19 12.43
N SER A 484 5.68 -14.43 13.39
CA SER A 484 4.26 -14.51 13.78
C SER A 484 3.29 -14.22 12.61
N HIS A 485 3.64 -13.27 11.73
CA HIS A 485 2.87 -12.96 10.53
C HIS A 485 2.85 -14.13 9.54
N PHE A 486 4.01 -14.73 9.23
CA PHE A 486 4.08 -15.85 8.29
C PHE A 486 3.52 -17.15 8.88
N ASP A 487 3.74 -17.44 10.17
CA ASP A 487 3.17 -18.63 10.83
C ASP A 487 1.63 -18.60 10.84
N SER A 488 1.03 -17.41 10.84
CA SER A 488 -0.43 -17.22 10.74
C SER A 488 -1.04 -17.65 9.40
N VAL A 489 -0.23 -17.80 8.34
CA VAL A 489 -0.70 -18.17 6.99
C VAL A 489 -0.03 -19.41 6.39
N LEU A 490 1.16 -19.81 6.87
CA LEU A 490 1.89 -20.98 6.36
C LEU A 490 1.12 -22.30 6.55
N SER A 491 0.23 -22.40 7.53
CA SER A 491 -0.64 -23.58 7.71
C SER A 491 -1.72 -23.72 6.62
N MET A 492 -2.01 -22.63 5.89
CA MET A 492 -3.07 -22.55 4.88
C MET A 492 -2.68 -23.11 3.51
N GLY A 493 -1.44 -23.53 3.30
CA GLY A 493 -1.03 -24.26 2.08
C GLY A 493 0.24 -23.75 1.42
N PRO A 494 0.58 -24.27 0.22
CA PRO A 494 1.83 -23.99 -0.46
C PRO A 494 2.10 -22.48 -0.57
N THR A 495 3.22 -22.04 -0.01
CA THR A 495 3.53 -20.61 0.16
C THR A 495 4.88 -20.28 -0.46
N ILE A 496 4.93 -19.21 -1.25
CA ILE A 496 6.16 -18.55 -1.67
C ILE A 496 6.29 -17.25 -0.88
N ILE A 497 7.36 -17.10 -0.10
CA ILE A 497 7.64 -15.84 0.61
C ILE A 497 8.30 -14.87 -0.38
N TYR A 498 7.87 -13.61 -0.39
CA TYR A 498 8.41 -12.57 -1.27
C TYR A 498 9.27 -11.57 -0.48
N ASN A 499 10.57 -11.54 -0.76
CA ASN A 499 11.51 -10.55 -0.22
C ASN A 499 11.81 -9.47 -1.27
N VAL A 500 11.48 -8.20 -0.97
CA VAL A 500 11.78 -7.06 -1.85
C VAL A 500 11.99 -5.77 -1.02
N PRO A 501 13.12 -5.66 -0.29
CA PRO A 501 13.39 -4.54 0.63
C PRO A 501 13.26 -3.16 0.00
N SER A 502 13.58 -3.05 -1.30
CA SER A 502 13.46 -1.80 -2.06
C SER A 502 12.03 -1.27 -2.11
N ARG A 503 10.99 -2.10 -1.93
CA ARG A 503 9.57 -1.71 -1.89
C ARG A 503 8.95 -1.77 -0.49
N THR A 504 9.40 -2.69 0.36
CA THR A 504 8.82 -2.91 1.71
C THR A 504 9.45 -2.00 2.78
N GLY A 505 10.69 -1.55 2.57
CA GLY A 505 11.50 -0.86 3.59
C GLY A 505 12.13 -1.80 4.63
N GLN A 506 12.10 -3.11 4.40
CA GLN A 506 12.64 -4.15 5.28
C GLN A 506 13.06 -5.40 4.48
N ASP A 507 14.33 -5.80 4.62
CA ASP A 507 14.86 -7.08 4.13
C ASP A 507 14.43 -8.21 5.09
N ILE A 508 14.04 -9.37 4.55
CA ILE A 508 13.78 -10.57 5.36
C ILE A 508 15.10 -11.31 5.58
N PRO A 509 15.65 -11.37 6.81
CA PRO A 509 16.95 -11.97 7.03
C PRO A 509 16.97 -13.49 6.74
N PRO A 510 18.09 -14.06 6.26
CA PRO A 510 18.17 -15.48 5.94
C PRO A 510 17.79 -16.43 7.08
N HIS A 511 18.12 -16.09 8.33
CA HIS A 511 17.76 -16.92 9.50
C HIS A 511 16.25 -16.95 9.79
N ILE A 512 15.48 -15.96 9.33
CA ILE A 512 14.02 -15.96 9.42
C ILE A 512 13.45 -16.95 8.40
N ILE A 513 13.90 -16.90 7.14
CA ILE A 513 13.52 -17.90 6.13
C ILE A 513 13.90 -19.31 6.58
N GLN A 514 15.12 -19.54 7.11
CA GLN A 514 15.54 -20.83 7.65
C GLN A 514 14.66 -21.32 8.82
N THR A 515 14.08 -20.40 9.59
CA THR A 515 13.13 -20.75 10.65
C THR A 515 11.79 -21.19 10.07
N LEU A 516 11.26 -20.45 9.09
CA LEU A 516 9.99 -20.72 8.41
C LEU A 516 10.05 -21.95 7.49
N ALA A 517 11.23 -22.27 6.94
CA ALA A 517 11.48 -23.44 6.11
C ALA A 517 11.33 -24.79 6.83
N LYS A 518 11.09 -24.77 8.15
CA LYS A 518 10.65 -25.95 8.91
C LYS A 518 9.20 -26.35 8.59
N SER A 519 8.40 -25.43 8.03
CA SER A 519 7.05 -25.72 7.55
C SER A 519 7.08 -26.44 6.19
N VAL A 520 6.41 -27.59 6.10
CA VAL A 520 6.23 -28.36 4.85
C VAL A 520 5.45 -27.60 3.78
N SER A 521 4.74 -26.54 4.17
CA SER A 521 4.02 -25.65 3.26
C SER A 521 4.91 -24.63 2.58
N LEU A 522 6.13 -24.36 3.06
CA LEU A 522 7.01 -23.41 2.38
C LEU A 522 7.51 -24.04 1.08
N ALA A 523 7.03 -23.51 -0.04
CA ALA A 523 7.52 -23.87 -1.36
C ALA A 523 8.92 -23.26 -1.58
N GLY A 524 9.09 -21.97 -1.26
CA GLY A 524 10.38 -21.30 -1.41
C GLY A 524 10.29 -19.78 -1.28
N VAL A 525 11.27 -19.08 -1.86
CA VAL A 525 11.38 -17.61 -1.79
C VAL A 525 11.39 -16.99 -3.19
N LYS A 526 10.62 -15.93 -3.40
CA LYS A 526 10.86 -14.95 -4.47
C LYS A 526 11.84 -13.90 -3.94
N GLU A 527 13.06 -13.87 -4.47
CA GLU A 527 14.13 -13.00 -3.96
C GLU A 527 14.48 -11.88 -4.96
N CYS A 528 14.71 -10.68 -4.44
CA CYS A 528 15.06 -9.46 -5.20
C CYS A 528 16.29 -8.71 -4.65
N VAL A 529 16.90 -9.17 -3.55
CA VAL A 529 18.15 -8.60 -3.00
C VAL A 529 19.34 -8.82 -3.94
N GLY A 530 19.42 -9.99 -4.59
CA GLY A 530 20.44 -10.30 -5.59
C GLY A 530 20.98 -11.73 -5.51
N ASN A 531 21.82 -12.08 -6.48
CA ASN A 531 22.28 -13.45 -6.73
C ASN A 531 23.05 -14.09 -5.55
N ASP A 532 23.83 -13.33 -4.79
CA ASP A 532 24.53 -13.88 -3.60
C ASP A 532 23.55 -14.35 -2.51
N ARG A 533 22.43 -13.63 -2.34
CA ARG A 533 21.34 -14.02 -1.42
C ARG A 533 20.61 -15.26 -1.94
N ILE A 534 20.38 -15.34 -3.26
CA ILE A 534 19.82 -16.54 -3.90
C ILE A 534 20.69 -17.76 -3.59
N LYS A 535 22.00 -17.66 -3.85
CA LYS A 535 22.94 -18.76 -3.58
C LYS A 535 22.99 -19.15 -2.11
N GLN A 536 22.95 -18.18 -1.19
CA GLN A 536 22.89 -18.47 0.25
C GLN A 536 21.70 -19.37 0.60
N TYR A 537 20.53 -19.17 -0.01
CA TYR A 537 19.36 -20.02 0.21
C TYR A 537 19.48 -21.39 -0.47
N THR A 538 19.91 -21.43 -1.73
CA THR A 538 19.98 -22.68 -2.51
C THR A 538 21.05 -23.63 -1.99
N ASP A 539 22.19 -23.10 -1.52
CA ASP A 539 23.24 -23.89 -0.85
C ASP A 539 22.75 -24.51 0.48
N ASN A 540 21.66 -23.96 1.06
CA ASN A 540 20.97 -24.47 2.24
C ASN A 540 19.67 -25.23 1.90
N GLY A 541 19.46 -25.62 0.64
CA GLY A 541 18.33 -26.44 0.21
C GLY A 541 16.98 -25.71 0.11
N ILE A 542 16.96 -24.38 0.22
CA ILE A 542 15.75 -23.58 0.06
C ILE A 542 15.57 -23.26 -1.43
N VAL A 543 14.38 -23.57 -1.97
CA VAL A 543 14.02 -23.25 -3.36
C VAL A 543 13.86 -21.74 -3.53
N VAL A 544 14.41 -21.20 -4.61
CA VAL A 544 14.36 -19.76 -4.91
C VAL A 544 13.98 -19.52 -6.37
N TRP A 545 13.14 -18.51 -6.57
CA TRP A 545 12.91 -17.85 -7.85
C TRP A 545 13.50 -16.45 -7.82
N SER A 546 14.23 -16.07 -8.86
CA SER A 546 14.58 -14.65 -9.04
C SER A 546 13.30 -13.83 -9.26
N GLY A 547 13.16 -12.73 -8.55
CA GLY A 547 12.18 -11.69 -8.85
C GLY A 547 12.75 -10.54 -9.68
N ASN A 548 14.04 -10.61 -10.04
CA ASN A 548 14.78 -9.65 -10.85
C ASN A 548 15.04 -10.26 -12.23
N ASP A 549 14.40 -9.75 -13.29
CA ASP A 549 14.54 -10.30 -14.65
C ASP A 549 15.94 -10.09 -15.25
N ASP A 550 16.61 -8.99 -14.93
CA ASP A 550 18.00 -8.67 -15.33
C ASP A 550 19.02 -9.69 -14.79
N GLN A 551 18.71 -10.27 -13.64
CA GLN A 551 19.57 -11.23 -12.93
C GLN A 551 19.15 -12.69 -13.15
N CYS A 552 17.93 -12.95 -13.66
CA CYS A 552 17.32 -14.28 -13.60
C CYS A 552 18.10 -15.37 -14.36
N HIS A 553 18.74 -15.02 -15.48
CA HIS A 553 19.60 -15.91 -16.24
C HIS A 553 20.76 -16.43 -15.39
N ASP A 554 21.52 -15.52 -14.78
CA ASP A 554 22.68 -15.87 -13.97
C ASP A 554 22.23 -16.54 -12.67
N ALA A 555 21.13 -16.08 -12.08
CA ALA A 555 20.51 -16.73 -10.92
C ALA A 555 20.23 -18.22 -11.18
N ARG A 556 19.64 -18.54 -12.34
CA ARG A 556 19.28 -19.88 -12.77
C ARG A 556 20.49 -20.77 -13.03
N TRP A 557 21.51 -20.25 -13.72
CA TRP A 557 22.62 -21.07 -14.25
C TRP A 557 23.92 -21.01 -13.43
N GLY A 558 24.12 -19.99 -12.61
CA GLY A 558 25.30 -19.79 -11.75
C GLY A 558 25.03 -19.85 -10.24
N TYR A 559 23.82 -19.49 -9.79
CA TYR A 559 23.50 -19.34 -8.37
C TYR A 559 22.39 -20.29 -7.86
N GLY A 560 22.01 -21.28 -8.67
CA GLY A 560 21.14 -22.39 -8.23
C GLY A 560 19.64 -22.09 -8.12
N ALA A 561 19.16 -20.91 -8.55
CA ALA A 561 17.73 -20.64 -8.58
C ALA A 561 16.99 -21.69 -9.43
N THR A 562 15.76 -22.02 -9.05
CA THR A 562 14.90 -22.93 -9.84
C THR A 562 14.42 -22.24 -11.12
N GLY A 563 14.18 -20.94 -11.07
CA GLY A 563 13.77 -20.12 -12.20
C GLY A 563 13.42 -18.70 -11.82
N VAL A 564 12.36 -18.15 -12.42
CA VAL A 564 11.99 -16.73 -12.33
C VAL A 564 10.50 -16.53 -12.07
N ILE A 565 10.16 -15.52 -11.26
CA ILE A 565 8.81 -14.93 -11.17
C ILE A 565 8.85 -13.58 -11.88
N SER A 566 8.61 -13.62 -13.19
CA SER A 566 9.04 -12.63 -14.19
C SER A 566 7.99 -11.55 -14.48
N VAL A 567 8.46 -10.34 -14.77
CA VAL A 567 7.68 -9.27 -15.40
C VAL A 567 7.75 -9.39 -16.92
N VAL A 568 8.95 -9.59 -17.46
CA VAL A 568 9.27 -9.54 -18.90
C VAL A 568 8.54 -10.61 -19.72
N SER A 569 8.23 -11.75 -19.10
CA SER A 569 7.40 -12.82 -19.67
C SER A 569 5.99 -12.36 -20.07
N ASN A 570 5.44 -11.28 -19.51
CA ASN A 570 4.21 -10.67 -20.03
C ASN A 570 4.36 -10.15 -21.47
N LEU A 571 5.58 -9.80 -21.90
CA LEU A 571 5.86 -9.33 -23.25
C LEU A 571 6.42 -10.42 -24.15
N VAL A 572 7.45 -11.17 -23.71
CA VAL A 572 8.19 -12.13 -24.55
C VAL A 572 8.28 -13.53 -23.91
N PRO A 573 7.14 -14.19 -23.60
CA PRO A 573 7.10 -15.39 -22.77
C PRO A 573 7.95 -16.55 -23.33
N GLY A 574 7.92 -16.78 -24.64
CA GLY A 574 8.72 -17.83 -25.28
C GLY A 574 10.23 -17.62 -25.15
N LEU A 575 10.71 -16.37 -25.14
CA LEU A 575 12.14 -16.07 -24.95
C LEU A 575 12.58 -16.25 -23.50
N ILE A 576 11.73 -15.89 -22.52
CA ILE A 576 12.00 -16.16 -21.10
C ILE A 576 11.96 -17.68 -20.82
N ARG A 577 11.06 -18.42 -21.48
CA ARG A 577 11.05 -19.89 -21.43
C ARG A 577 12.36 -20.47 -21.99
N GLU A 578 12.84 -20.00 -23.14
CA GLU A 578 14.14 -20.42 -23.68
C GLU A 578 15.26 -20.16 -22.66
N LEU A 579 15.31 -18.96 -22.07
CA LEU A 579 16.31 -18.54 -21.08
C LEU A 579 16.36 -19.42 -19.82
N MET A 580 15.22 -19.96 -19.38
CA MET A 580 15.09 -20.80 -18.17
C MET A 580 15.24 -22.32 -18.44
N PHE A 581 15.11 -22.77 -19.69
CA PHE A 581 15.05 -24.20 -20.04
C PHE A 581 16.15 -24.68 -21.00
N ALA A 582 16.61 -23.86 -21.94
CA ALA A 582 17.51 -24.28 -23.03
C ALA A 582 19.01 -24.34 -22.63
N GLY A 583 19.33 -24.04 -21.36
CA GLY A 583 20.70 -23.93 -20.86
C GLY A 583 21.19 -22.49 -20.78
N ASN A 584 22.44 -22.33 -20.35
CA ASN A 584 23.11 -21.04 -20.25
C ASN A 584 23.27 -20.40 -21.64
N ASN A 585 22.59 -19.27 -21.86
CA ASN A 585 22.57 -18.53 -23.13
C ASN A 585 22.79 -17.03 -22.91
N PRO A 586 24.05 -16.58 -22.66
CA PRO A 586 24.35 -15.18 -22.40
C PRO A 586 24.00 -14.26 -23.58
N ALA A 587 24.02 -14.77 -24.82
CA ALA A 587 23.68 -13.99 -26.01
C ALA A 587 22.19 -13.63 -26.04
N LEU A 588 21.30 -14.56 -25.68
CA LEU A 588 19.88 -14.25 -25.51
C LEU A 588 19.65 -13.31 -24.31
N ASN A 589 20.35 -13.54 -23.19
CA ASN A 589 20.26 -12.64 -22.04
C ASN A 589 20.62 -11.20 -22.42
N SER A 590 21.78 -10.98 -23.04
CA SER A 590 22.23 -9.66 -23.51
C SER A 590 21.29 -9.03 -24.55
N LYS A 591 20.60 -9.83 -25.38
CA LYS A 591 19.58 -9.35 -26.32
C LYS A 591 18.34 -8.81 -25.60
N LEU A 592 18.02 -9.34 -24.42
CA LEU A 592 16.85 -8.95 -23.63
C LEU A 592 17.12 -7.77 -22.67
N LEU A 593 18.35 -7.59 -22.17
CA LEU A 593 18.68 -6.52 -21.21
C LEU A 593 18.13 -5.12 -21.59
N PRO A 594 18.24 -4.62 -22.85
CA PRO A 594 17.68 -3.31 -23.19
C PRO A 594 16.15 -3.19 -23.04
N LEU A 595 15.41 -4.31 -23.19
CA LEU A 595 13.96 -4.34 -22.92
C LEU A 595 13.68 -4.36 -21.41
N ILE A 596 14.53 -5.03 -20.64
CA ILE A 596 14.44 -5.10 -19.18
C ILE A 596 14.71 -3.71 -18.59
N ASP A 597 15.80 -3.06 -18.98
CA ASP A 597 16.16 -1.69 -18.57
C ASP A 597 15.04 -0.69 -18.89
N TRP A 598 14.39 -0.83 -20.06
CA TRP A 598 13.25 -0.01 -20.44
C TRP A 598 12.02 -0.26 -19.55
N LEU A 599 11.69 -1.51 -19.27
CA LEU A 599 10.54 -1.89 -18.42
C LEU A 599 10.65 -1.35 -16.99
N PHE A 600 11.87 -1.27 -16.46
CA PHE A 600 12.17 -0.81 -15.10
C PHE A 600 12.71 0.64 -15.04
N HIS A 601 12.66 1.39 -16.14
CA HIS A 601 13.05 2.81 -16.19
C HIS A 601 12.27 3.68 -15.19
N GLU A 602 10.98 3.38 -15.01
CA GLU A 602 10.13 3.85 -13.92
C GLU A 602 9.63 2.63 -13.13
N PRO A 603 9.16 2.78 -11.89
CA PRO A 603 8.68 1.66 -11.10
C PRO A 603 7.63 0.79 -11.82
N ASN A 604 7.94 -0.51 -11.96
CA ASN A 604 6.98 -1.52 -12.45
C ASN A 604 5.65 -1.43 -11.65
N PRO A 605 4.48 -1.43 -12.32
CA PRO A 605 4.26 -1.83 -13.72
C PRO A 605 4.14 -0.70 -14.77
N ILE A 606 4.61 0.52 -14.51
CA ILE A 606 4.47 1.66 -15.45
C ILE A 606 4.95 1.35 -16.87
N GLY A 607 6.15 0.78 -17.02
CA GLY A 607 6.69 0.36 -18.31
C GLY A 607 5.85 -0.73 -18.97
N LEU A 608 5.51 -1.79 -18.22
CA LEU A 608 4.75 -2.92 -18.75
C LEU A 608 3.34 -2.53 -19.23
N ASN A 609 2.64 -1.71 -18.45
CA ASN A 609 1.31 -1.22 -18.80
C ASN A 609 1.33 -0.40 -20.09
N THR A 610 2.38 0.41 -20.27
CA THR A 610 2.57 1.19 -21.49
C THR A 610 2.88 0.25 -22.68
N ALA A 611 3.80 -0.70 -22.53
CA ALA A 611 4.17 -1.65 -23.58
C ALA A 611 3.01 -2.55 -24.05
N LEU A 612 2.22 -3.10 -23.13
CA LEU A 612 1.06 -3.93 -23.48
C LEU A 612 -0.02 -3.12 -24.22
N ALA A 613 -0.19 -1.84 -23.88
CA ALA A 613 -1.10 -0.95 -24.60
C ALA A 613 -0.56 -0.65 -26.02
N GLN A 614 0.75 -0.39 -26.15
CA GLN A 614 1.43 -0.20 -27.44
C GLN A 614 1.37 -1.44 -28.35
N LEU A 615 1.33 -2.66 -27.79
CA LEU A 615 1.09 -3.90 -28.52
C LEU A 615 -0.39 -4.17 -28.84
N GLY A 616 -1.30 -3.31 -28.35
CA GLY A 616 -2.74 -3.39 -28.60
C GLY A 616 -3.44 -4.62 -28.01
N VAL A 617 -2.81 -5.31 -27.06
CA VAL A 617 -3.36 -6.48 -26.32
C VAL A 617 -4.12 -6.07 -25.05
N VAL A 618 -3.95 -4.84 -24.57
CA VAL A 618 -4.75 -4.25 -23.50
C VAL A 618 -5.13 -2.82 -23.90
N ARG A 619 -6.19 -2.29 -23.28
CA ARG A 619 -6.55 -0.87 -23.46
C ARG A 619 -5.51 0.04 -22.79
N PRO A 620 -5.27 1.26 -23.30
CA PRO A 620 -4.39 2.26 -22.70
C PRO A 620 -5.00 2.91 -21.43
N VAL A 621 -5.47 2.09 -20.49
CA VAL A 621 -6.14 2.52 -19.25
C VAL A 621 -5.22 2.26 -18.07
N PHE A 622 -5.09 3.24 -17.18
CA PHE A 622 -4.27 3.18 -15.98
C PHE A 622 -5.11 3.51 -14.73
N ARG A 623 -5.03 2.68 -13.69
CA ARG A 623 -5.47 3.03 -12.34
C ARG A 623 -4.39 3.90 -11.67
N LEU A 624 -4.76 5.08 -11.17
CA LEU A 624 -3.82 5.92 -10.40
C LEU A 624 -3.41 5.20 -9.09
N PRO A 625 -2.12 5.25 -8.70
CA PRO A 625 -1.18 6.33 -8.99
C PRO A 625 -0.26 6.12 -10.22
N TYR A 626 -0.41 5.04 -10.99
CA TYR A 626 0.42 4.82 -12.18
C TYR A 626 -0.03 5.68 -13.35
N VAL A 627 0.93 6.32 -14.02
CA VAL A 627 0.78 7.09 -15.27
C VAL A 627 1.64 6.43 -16.36
N PRO A 628 1.29 6.53 -17.65
CA PRO A 628 2.08 5.96 -18.74
C PRO A 628 3.47 6.59 -18.86
N LEU A 629 4.40 5.87 -19.52
CA LEU A 629 5.67 6.44 -19.93
C LEU A 629 5.46 7.52 -21.02
N ARG A 630 6.33 8.53 -21.01
CA ARG A 630 6.31 9.65 -21.97
C ARG A 630 6.60 9.18 -23.40
N VAL A 631 6.16 9.97 -24.39
CA VAL A 631 6.22 9.63 -25.82
C VAL A 631 7.63 9.23 -26.29
N GLU A 632 8.69 9.83 -25.76
CA GLU A 632 10.08 9.49 -26.12
C GLU A 632 10.40 8.03 -25.77
N LYS A 633 9.95 7.57 -24.61
CA LYS A 633 10.10 6.17 -24.18
C LYS A 633 9.19 5.24 -24.95
N ARG A 634 8.00 5.68 -25.36
CA ARG A 634 7.12 4.88 -26.24
C ARG A 634 7.72 4.66 -27.63
N ILE A 635 8.40 5.66 -28.18
CA ILE A 635 9.18 5.54 -29.43
C ILE A 635 10.37 4.58 -29.25
N GLU A 636 11.06 4.63 -28.11
CA GLU A 636 12.15 3.69 -27.78
C GLU A 636 11.64 2.23 -27.77
N PHE A 637 10.46 1.96 -27.19
CA PHE A 637 9.85 0.64 -27.19
C PHE A 637 9.54 0.11 -28.60
N VAL A 638 9.01 0.94 -29.50
CA VAL A 638 8.78 0.56 -30.90
C VAL A 638 10.09 0.09 -31.58
N ASN A 639 11.22 0.71 -31.25
CA ASN A 639 12.52 0.30 -31.77
C ASN A 639 13.03 -0.99 -31.12
N LEU A 640 12.83 -1.17 -29.80
CA LEU A 640 13.14 -2.43 -29.10
C LEU A 640 12.35 -3.62 -29.68
N VAL A 641 11.06 -3.44 -29.98
CA VAL A 641 10.20 -4.46 -30.61
C VAL A 641 10.72 -4.85 -32.01
N LYS A 642 11.16 -3.87 -32.80
CA LYS A 642 11.78 -4.12 -34.12
C LYS A 642 13.10 -4.89 -34.01
N ASN A 643 13.97 -4.48 -33.07
CA ASN A 643 15.30 -5.08 -32.88
C ASN A 643 15.24 -6.51 -32.32
N ILE A 644 14.33 -6.78 -31.37
CA ILE A 644 14.13 -8.12 -30.82
C ILE A 644 13.36 -9.00 -31.82
N GLY A 645 12.38 -8.42 -32.50
CA GLY A 645 11.52 -9.04 -33.52
C GLY A 645 10.09 -9.21 -33.03
N ARG A 646 9.13 -8.51 -33.66
CA ARG A 646 7.70 -8.45 -33.25
C ARG A 646 7.05 -9.83 -32.99
N LYS A 647 7.45 -10.86 -33.75
CA LYS A 647 7.00 -12.26 -33.61
C LYS A 647 7.29 -12.92 -32.23
N HIS A 648 8.16 -12.30 -31.42
CA HIS A 648 8.47 -12.78 -30.07
C HIS A 648 7.60 -12.10 -29.01
N PHE A 649 6.87 -11.05 -29.36
CA PHE A 649 6.00 -10.30 -28.45
C PHE A 649 4.56 -10.80 -28.50
N VAL A 650 3.84 -10.67 -27.38
CA VAL A 650 2.42 -11.04 -27.28
C VAL A 650 1.51 -10.30 -28.27
N GLY A 651 0.44 -10.98 -28.70
CA GLY A 651 -0.56 -10.48 -29.64
C GLY A 651 -0.07 -10.32 -31.08
N GLU A 652 -0.99 -10.02 -32.00
CA GLU A 652 -0.75 -9.99 -33.46
C GLU A 652 -0.72 -8.58 -34.08
N LYS A 653 -1.17 -7.54 -33.36
CA LYS A 653 -1.20 -6.17 -33.89
C LYS A 653 0.20 -5.59 -34.04
N ASP A 654 0.38 -4.72 -35.03
CA ASP A 654 1.56 -3.87 -35.13
C ASP A 654 1.74 -3.03 -33.85
N VAL A 655 2.99 -2.74 -33.49
CA VAL A 655 3.29 -1.93 -32.31
C VAL A 655 3.10 -0.44 -32.64
N GLU A 656 2.27 0.24 -31.86
CA GLU A 656 1.98 1.66 -32.00
C GLU A 656 2.77 2.50 -30.98
N VAL A 657 2.98 3.78 -31.25
CA VAL A 657 3.58 4.71 -30.27
C VAL A 657 2.54 5.13 -29.22
N LEU A 658 1.28 5.28 -29.64
CA LEU A 658 0.18 5.94 -28.92
C LEU A 658 0.48 7.43 -28.60
N ASP A 659 -0.51 8.28 -28.76
CA ASP A 659 -0.47 9.68 -28.34
C ASP A 659 -0.81 9.80 -26.84
N ASP A 660 -0.41 10.89 -26.19
CA ASP A 660 -0.72 11.10 -24.76
C ASP A 660 -2.25 11.18 -24.50
N ASN A 661 -3.03 11.55 -25.51
CA ASN A 661 -4.50 11.62 -25.44
C ASN A 661 -5.19 10.24 -25.55
N ASP A 662 -4.48 9.18 -25.96
CA ASP A 662 -5.04 7.82 -26.01
C ASP A 662 -5.18 7.23 -24.60
N PHE A 663 -4.40 7.72 -23.64
CA PHE A 663 -4.34 7.16 -22.29
C PHE A 663 -5.46 7.66 -21.37
N ILE A 664 -6.20 6.73 -20.79
CA ILE A 664 -7.27 7.00 -19.84
C ILE A 664 -6.75 6.82 -18.41
N MET A 665 -6.68 7.93 -17.68
CA MET A 665 -6.23 8.00 -16.29
C MET A 665 -7.42 7.91 -15.33
N VAL A 666 -7.62 6.75 -14.70
CA VAL A 666 -8.78 6.51 -13.83
C VAL A 666 -8.39 6.60 -12.36
N ARG A 667 -9.13 7.42 -11.61
CA ARG A 667 -8.90 7.68 -10.17
C ARG A 667 -10.05 7.26 -9.25
N ARG A 668 -11.22 6.96 -9.81
CA ARG A 668 -12.37 6.34 -9.13
C ARG A 668 -12.84 5.22 -10.05
N TYR A 669 -12.85 3.99 -9.55
CA TYR A 669 -13.08 2.76 -10.30
C TYR A 669 -13.61 1.67 -9.38
#